data_AF-A0A6G1RJ41-F1
#
_entry.id   AF-A0A6G1RJ41-F1
#
_cell.length_a   1.000
_cell.length_b   1.000
_cell.length_c   1.000
_cell.angle_alpha   90.00
_cell.angle_beta   90.00
_cell.angle_gamma   90.00
#
_symmetry.space_group_name_H-M   'P 1'
#
loop_
_entity.id
_entity.type
_entity.pdbx_description
1 polymer ?
#
loop_
_entity_poly.entity_id
_entity_poly.type
_entity_poly.pdbx_seq_one_letter_code
_entity_poly.pdbx_strand_id
1 'polypeptide(L)'
;SHGEANDINKVIRDTNSIKHKLPARTEVSWKPDGKLLALGNEDGSIEIFQAPSLKLLCTIQQHHKLINAIRWHHEHGSQPELSYLIASGSINATIYVHNLKSVVESTSENPLIITEPFRTLAGHTAKITSLSWSPHHEGRLVSACYDGTAQVWDVMKEEPLCNYRGHQGRLLSVQWSPVDSDSVYTGADDFSVHKWHISKQEHTQPPQGKKSIELEKKRSMQPKVKAKKKKKPIGKSPAKQDLSDAVNGDESAKEALLEENGVSDHEGEKAAQEAELPDKASVTVSKNTSSPACDYSSFSLPKPFVTQKATPVKKDLHREKPAPDASLKKRKPRSILPFSTSMDHRSKDELHQDCLRLAACLKTKGSNEDVSPDLKDRIHLGLFTDRASLHEMIDVEGKHHLENGHPDLFQQLMLWKGDMKGVLQAAAERGELTDQLVAISPMVGYQAWVWTVEAFAKQLCFQEQYVKAASHLLSIHKVYEAVELLKVNHFYREAIVIAKARLRPEDPILKDLYTSWAALLEKDGHYSMAAKCYLGASSPYDAVKVLAKKGDVTSLKTAAELGLVSGEEELSATLSFRCAQDLLLSRNWVEAQEVLQHHKSLFGQRLVFCLNELLCKCLSERNPSDRKSPVPPCYHSWELNRGASFFDMVIEVWQNILGMDTTEQATCAQEQLRSIGHPPSTSNTHPKQVLFHISHDLTLAALSYQTATWDEVVKSILGAVTRSYDAGNFTLMQDICSIILPEGCDNLRHKLDNTDSQSTDACRSLEGFLAYRLLYDLWWNPHKNSMVLQKALLDPVLCPSEQTALEKTNISGHFSPEEISDQTALEMGENLCNTTEVHRCETENDSSTSSVDDMVDRQSKLNGCQVLLSEEIAALQNTQRDIAEVQQILADMIHQHQQQRNSLQENTNGNIQESNLQQSSETESDKPCSDGSQLSCKDEVKEPITLPELTKQLLKAKQKLAEFPDNLKVFPFPDVLECCLVLLHTGSQCPPELHQQALDLLRKHGSAGIYAKASRRFLT
;
A
#
# COMPACT_ATOMS: atom_id res chain seq x y z
N SER A 1 -26.28 -15.56 -35.71
CA SER A 1 -24.91 -15.25 -36.15
C SER A 1 -24.11 -14.82 -34.92
N HIS A 2 -23.46 -15.76 -34.26
CA HIS A 2 -22.65 -15.45 -33.06
C HIS A 2 -21.28 -14.98 -33.54
N GLY A 3 -21.05 -13.67 -33.43
CA GLY A 3 -19.74 -13.09 -33.72
C GLY A 3 -18.74 -13.51 -32.64
N GLU A 4 -17.59 -14.01 -33.06
CA GLU A 4 -16.44 -14.24 -32.18
C GLU A 4 -16.05 -12.92 -31.50
N ALA A 5 -15.48 -13.01 -30.29
CA ALA A 5 -15.01 -11.86 -29.50
C ALA A 5 -13.78 -11.19 -30.14
N ASN A 6 -14.01 -10.52 -31.26
CA ASN A 6 -13.02 -9.81 -32.05
C ASN A 6 -12.46 -8.63 -31.25
N ASP A 7 -11.16 -8.36 -31.43
CA ASP A 7 -10.46 -7.22 -30.85
C ASP A 7 -11.25 -5.91 -31.06
N ILE A 8 -11.72 -5.30 -29.97
CA ILE A 8 -12.46 -4.05 -29.98
C ILE A 8 -11.63 -2.89 -30.60
N ASN A 9 -10.30 -2.98 -30.52
CA ASN A 9 -9.39 -2.01 -31.14
C ASN A 9 -9.35 -2.16 -32.66
N LYS A 10 -9.45 -3.39 -33.19
CA LYS A 10 -9.63 -3.67 -34.63
C LYS A 10 -10.98 -3.12 -35.11
N VAL A 11 -12.09 -3.42 -34.44
CA VAL A 11 -13.43 -2.90 -34.82
C VAL A 11 -13.43 -1.36 -34.85
N ILE A 12 -12.88 -0.71 -33.82
CA ILE A 12 -12.79 0.76 -33.77
C ILE A 12 -11.83 1.30 -34.84
N ARG A 13 -10.72 0.63 -35.14
CA ARG A 13 -9.78 1.03 -36.20
C ARG A 13 -10.43 0.96 -37.58
N ASP A 14 -11.15 -0.12 -37.85
CA ASP A 14 -11.78 -0.40 -39.14
C ASP A 14 -12.96 0.56 -39.38
N THR A 15 -13.88 0.71 -38.41
CA THR A 15 -15.03 1.65 -38.51
C THR A 15 -14.58 3.10 -38.67
N ASN A 16 -13.54 3.53 -37.94
CA ASN A 16 -13.12 4.94 -37.89
C ASN A 16 -11.90 5.25 -38.79
N SER A 17 -11.43 4.29 -39.59
CA SER A 17 -10.27 4.43 -40.50
C SER A 17 -8.98 4.95 -39.83
N ILE A 18 -8.76 4.58 -38.56
CA ILE A 18 -7.65 5.10 -37.74
C ILE A 18 -6.32 4.48 -38.20
N LYS A 19 -5.36 5.32 -38.60
CA LYS A 19 -4.04 4.89 -39.13
C LYS A 19 -2.88 4.96 -38.13
N HIS A 20 -3.09 5.57 -36.97
CA HIS A 20 -2.08 5.66 -35.90
C HIS A 20 -2.35 4.59 -34.82
N LYS A 21 -1.38 4.39 -33.91
CA LYS A 21 -1.57 3.51 -32.74
C LYS A 21 -2.64 4.13 -31.83
N LEU A 22 -3.68 3.36 -31.50
CA LEU A 22 -4.69 3.76 -30.51
C LEU A 22 -4.06 3.97 -29.13
N PRO A 23 -4.59 4.88 -28.29
CA PRO A 23 -4.13 5.07 -26.92
C PRO A 23 -4.34 3.82 -26.06
N ALA A 24 -3.58 3.70 -24.98
CA ALA A 24 -3.79 2.65 -23.98
C ALA A 24 -5.07 2.96 -23.18
N ARG A 25 -5.94 1.96 -23.05
CA ARG A 25 -7.27 2.07 -22.45
C ARG A 25 -7.23 1.61 -20.99
N THR A 26 -7.79 2.41 -20.10
CA THR A 26 -7.61 2.28 -18.66
C THR A 26 -8.93 2.17 -17.89
N GLU A 27 -10.04 2.61 -18.48
CA GLU A 27 -11.39 2.52 -17.91
C GLU A 27 -12.44 2.37 -19.03
N VAL A 28 -13.55 1.69 -18.74
CA VAL A 28 -14.64 1.41 -19.69
C VAL A 28 -16.00 1.62 -19.04
N SER A 29 -16.90 2.36 -19.70
CA SER A 29 -18.21 2.70 -19.13
C SER A 29 -19.30 2.82 -20.20
N TRP A 30 -20.23 1.88 -20.20
CA TRP A 30 -21.44 1.92 -21.03
C TRP A 30 -22.47 2.88 -20.43
N LYS A 31 -23.17 3.64 -21.28
CA LYS A 31 -24.41 4.32 -20.91
C LYS A 31 -25.49 3.26 -20.65
N PRO A 32 -26.41 3.44 -19.68
CA PRO A 32 -27.40 2.41 -19.35
C PRO A 32 -28.32 1.97 -20.51
N ASP A 33 -28.53 2.82 -21.52
CA ASP A 33 -29.26 2.47 -22.74
C ASP A 33 -28.53 1.51 -23.70
N GLY A 34 -27.26 1.17 -23.45
CA GLY A 34 -26.43 0.31 -24.29
C GLY A 34 -26.07 0.90 -25.67
N LYS A 35 -26.35 2.19 -25.92
CA LYS A 35 -26.11 2.85 -27.22
C LYS A 35 -24.76 3.55 -27.28
N LEU A 36 -24.25 4.02 -26.13
CA LEU A 36 -23.00 4.76 -26.03
C LEU A 36 -21.99 4.03 -25.14
N LEU A 37 -20.75 3.98 -25.60
CA LEU A 37 -19.60 3.43 -24.89
C LEU A 37 -18.56 4.54 -24.68
N ALA A 38 -18.21 4.82 -23.42
CA ALA A 38 -17.10 5.69 -23.07
C ALA A 38 -15.86 4.85 -22.73
N LEU A 39 -14.71 5.22 -23.29
CA LEU A 39 -13.40 4.62 -22.99
C LEU A 39 -12.46 5.71 -22.46
N GLY A 40 -11.90 5.48 -21.27
CA GLY A 40 -10.88 6.33 -20.66
C GLY A 40 -9.48 5.85 -21.02
N ASN A 41 -8.58 6.79 -21.27
CA ASN A 41 -7.23 6.50 -21.76
C ASN A 41 -6.13 6.97 -20.80
N GLU A 42 -4.93 6.41 -20.98
CA GLU A 42 -3.70 6.73 -20.23
C GLU A 42 -3.25 8.20 -20.38
N ASP A 43 -3.55 8.83 -21.53
CA ASP A 43 -3.24 10.24 -21.79
C ASP A 43 -4.22 11.24 -21.13
N GLY A 44 -5.30 10.74 -20.51
CA GLY A 44 -6.37 11.56 -19.95
C GLY A 44 -7.47 11.95 -20.93
N SER A 45 -7.44 11.46 -22.18
CA SER A 45 -8.57 11.57 -23.09
C SER A 45 -9.69 10.59 -22.72
N ILE A 46 -10.92 10.94 -23.08
CA ILE A 46 -12.09 10.03 -23.02
C ILE A 46 -12.74 10.01 -24.40
N GLU A 47 -12.79 8.82 -25.02
CA GLU A 47 -13.41 8.59 -26.33
C GLU A 47 -14.85 8.09 -26.16
N ILE A 48 -15.82 8.69 -26.86
CA ILE A 48 -17.24 8.30 -26.83
C ILE A 48 -17.62 7.67 -28.17
N PHE A 49 -18.05 6.41 -28.13
CA PHE A 49 -18.41 5.61 -29.30
C PHE A 49 -19.90 5.26 -29.35
N GLN A 50 -20.46 5.18 -30.55
CA GLN A 50 -21.84 4.74 -30.81
C GLN A 50 -21.89 3.26 -31.20
N ALA A 51 -22.69 2.47 -30.49
CA ALA A 51 -23.01 1.09 -30.84
C ALA A 51 -23.99 1.02 -32.03
N PRO A 52 -23.99 -0.05 -32.84
CA PRO A 52 -23.18 -1.27 -32.70
C PRO A 52 -21.80 -1.22 -33.38
N SER A 53 -21.55 -0.29 -34.30
CA SER A 53 -20.31 -0.26 -35.11
C SER A 53 -19.10 0.34 -34.39
N LEU A 54 -19.30 0.96 -33.22
CA LEU A 54 -18.30 1.71 -32.47
C LEU A 54 -17.72 2.87 -33.31
N LYS A 55 -18.61 3.68 -33.89
CA LYS A 55 -18.23 4.96 -34.51
C LYS A 55 -17.91 5.99 -33.42
N LEU A 56 -16.76 6.67 -33.52
CA LEU A 56 -16.36 7.74 -32.62
C LEU A 56 -17.26 8.98 -32.85
N LEU A 57 -17.93 9.44 -31.79
CA LEU A 57 -18.76 10.64 -31.79
C LEU A 57 -18.00 11.86 -31.25
N CYS A 58 -17.26 11.69 -30.15
CA CYS A 58 -16.40 12.75 -29.63
C CYS A 58 -15.22 12.23 -28.81
N THR A 59 -14.22 13.10 -28.66
CA THR A 59 -13.09 12.93 -27.74
C THR A 59 -13.09 14.09 -26.75
N ILE A 60 -13.16 13.79 -25.46
CA ILE A 60 -13.04 14.75 -24.37
C ILE A 60 -11.57 14.84 -23.98
N GLN A 61 -10.99 16.03 -24.03
CA GLN A 61 -9.58 16.32 -23.71
C GLN A 61 -9.50 17.23 -22.48
N GLN A 62 -10.02 16.74 -21.35
CA GLN A 62 -10.16 17.53 -20.12
C GLN A 62 -9.15 17.15 -19.02
N HIS A 63 -8.81 15.85 -18.88
CA HIS A 63 -7.75 15.41 -17.98
C HIS A 63 -6.39 15.43 -18.72
N HIS A 64 -5.30 15.37 -17.96
CA HIS A 64 -3.93 15.38 -18.48
C HIS A 64 -3.11 14.18 -17.99
N LYS A 65 -3.79 13.16 -17.47
CA LYS A 65 -3.27 11.90 -16.92
C LYS A 65 -4.36 10.85 -16.99
N LEU A 66 -3.93 9.58 -17.00
CA LEU A 66 -4.72 8.36 -16.89
C LEU A 66 -6.05 8.52 -16.14
N ILE A 67 -7.11 8.05 -16.80
CA ILE A 67 -8.46 7.97 -16.26
C ILE A 67 -8.62 6.70 -15.40
N ASN A 68 -9.08 6.85 -14.16
CA ASN A 68 -9.34 5.74 -13.24
C ASN A 68 -10.82 5.33 -13.22
N ALA A 69 -11.74 6.28 -13.41
CA ALA A 69 -13.18 6.04 -13.23
C ALA A 69 -14.02 6.89 -14.17
N ILE A 70 -15.01 6.27 -14.83
CA ILE A 70 -16.01 6.93 -15.67
C ILE A 70 -17.40 6.40 -15.30
N ARG A 71 -18.35 7.27 -14.96
CA ARG A 71 -19.75 6.86 -14.70
C ARG A 71 -20.75 7.79 -15.38
N TRP A 72 -21.63 7.20 -16.17
CA TRP A 72 -22.85 7.82 -16.67
C TRP A 72 -23.87 7.97 -15.56
N HIS A 73 -24.65 9.06 -15.59
CA HIS A 73 -25.81 9.23 -14.74
C HIS A 73 -26.91 8.22 -15.10
N HIS A 74 -27.73 7.85 -14.12
CA HIS A 74 -28.88 6.97 -14.32
C HIS A 74 -30.01 7.63 -15.15
N GLU A 75 -30.87 6.83 -15.77
CA GLU A 75 -31.91 7.34 -16.68
C GLU A 75 -33.25 7.65 -15.98
N HIS A 76 -33.47 7.11 -14.78
CA HIS A 76 -34.73 7.22 -14.02
C HIS A 76 -34.86 8.49 -13.13
N GLY A 77 -34.10 9.55 -13.42
CA GLY A 77 -34.33 10.87 -12.80
C GLY A 77 -35.51 11.60 -13.47
N SER A 78 -36.06 12.66 -12.85
CA SER A 78 -37.19 13.40 -13.43
C SER A 78 -36.82 14.14 -14.72
N GLN A 79 -35.54 14.50 -14.89
CA GLN A 79 -35.02 15.12 -16.10
C GLN A 79 -34.22 14.10 -16.94
N PRO A 80 -34.74 13.65 -18.10
CA PRO A 80 -34.03 12.67 -18.95
C PRO A 80 -32.72 13.23 -19.52
N GLU A 81 -32.55 14.54 -19.54
CA GLU A 81 -31.31 15.21 -19.96
C GLU A 81 -30.12 14.86 -19.07
N LEU A 82 -30.36 14.54 -17.79
CA LEU A 82 -29.30 14.15 -16.85
C LEU A 82 -28.63 12.84 -17.27
N SER A 83 -29.31 11.94 -18.01
CA SER A 83 -28.72 10.69 -18.52
C SER A 83 -27.52 10.89 -19.47
N TYR A 84 -27.36 12.09 -20.02
CA TYR A 84 -26.19 12.47 -20.84
C TYR A 84 -25.03 13.07 -20.02
N LEU A 85 -25.15 13.14 -18.70
CA LEU A 85 -24.06 13.52 -17.82
C LEU A 85 -23.11 12.33 -17.62
N ILE A 86 -21.82 12.59 -17.86
CA ILE A 86 -20.74 11.64 -17.66
C ILE A 86 -19.71 12.23 -16.68
N ALA A 87 -19.55 11.60 -15.52
CA ALA A 87 -18.56 11.98 -14.51
C ALA A 87 -17.25 11.19 -14.72
N SER A 88 -16.11 11.87 -14.53
CA SER A 88 -14.79 11.33 -14.83
C SER A 88 -13.74 11.69 -13.77
N GLY A 89 -13.00 10.68 -13.29
CA GLY A 89 -11.92 10.80 -12.31
C GLY A 89 -10.59 10.26 -12.84
N SER A 90 -9.49 10.92 -12.46
CA SER A 90 -8.14 10.68 -12.98
C SER A 90 -7.13 10.50 -11.83
N ILE A 91 -5.85 10.34 -12.16
CA ILE A 91 -4.73 10.55 -11.23
C ILE A 91 -4.74 11.98 -10.64
N ASN A 92 -5.35 12.95 -11.31
CA ASN A 92 -5.61 14.27 -10.74
C ASN A 92 -6.84 14.26 -9.79
N ALA A 93 -6.79 15.08 -8.74
CA ALA A 93 -7.81 15.14 -7.69
C ALA A 93 -9.11 15.88 -8.08
N THR A 94 -9.16 16.47 -9.28
CA THR A 94 -10.33 17.16 -9.81
C THR A 94 -11.22 16.18 -10.58
N ILE A 95 -12.51 16.19 -10.30
CA ILE A 95 -13.52 15.41 -11.04
C ILE A 95 -14.18 16.34 -12.03
N TYR A 96 -14.27 15.92 -13.29
CA TYR A 96 -14.98 16.67 -14.33
C TYR A 96 -16.23 15.92 -14.77
N VAL A 97 -17.33 16.66 -14.89
CA VAL A 97 -18.59 16.15 -15.45
C VAL A 97 -18.85 16.88 -16.76
N HIS A 98 -19.21 16.14 -17.80
CA HIS A 98 -19.53 16.66 -19.13
C HIS A 98 -20.98 16.31 -19.48
N ASN A 99 -21.64 17.18 -20.25
CA ASN A 99 -22.97 16.91 -20.80
C ASN A 99 -22.84 16.60 -22.29
N LEU A 100 -23.24 15.40 -22.69
CA LEU A 100 -23.10 14.91 -24.06
C LEU A 100 -24.39 15.00 -24.89
N LYS A 101 -25.48 15.57 -24.37
CA LYS A 101 -26.77 15.70 -25.07
C LYS A 101 -26.59 16.36 -26.45
N SER A 102 -25.89 17.49 -26.51
CA SER A 102 -25.64 18.24 -27.75
C SER A 102 -24.78 17.47 -28.76
N VAL A 103 -23.86 16.60 -28.32
CA VAL A 103 -23.06 15.72 -29.20
C VAL A 103 -23.93 14.63 -29.83
N VAL A 104 -24.82 14.03 -29.04
CA VAL A 104 -25.71 12.95 -29.51
C VAL A 104 -26.81 13.50 -30.43
N GLU A 105 -27.28 14.73 -30.17
CA GLU A 105 -28.23 15.44 -31.02
C GLU A 105 -27.57 16.01 -32.30
N SER A 106 -26.25 16.28 -32.29
CA SER A 106 -25.54 16.74 -33.48
C SER A 106 -25.19 15.60 -34.44
N THR A 107 -25.88 15.53 -35.58
CA THR A 107 -25.64 14.53 -36.65
C THR A 107 -24.36 14.82 -37.48
N SER A 108 -23.28 15.27 -36.86
CA SER A 108 -22.00 15.52 -37.55
C SER A 108 -21.28 14.21 -37.86
N GLU A 109 -20.82 14.04 -39.10
CA GLU A 109 -20.13 12.80 -39.49
C GLU A 109 -18.71 12.68 -38.88
N ASN A 110 -18.06 13.82 -38.59
CA ASN A 110 -16.73 13.89 -37.97
C ASN A 110 -16.83 13.89 -36.44
N PRO A 111 -15.84 13.30 -35.73
CA PRO A 111 -15.81 13.33 -34.27
C PRO A 111 -15.57 14.75 -33.74
N LEU A 112 -16.34 15.15 -32.72
CA LEU A 112 -16.19 16.43 -32.03
C LEU A 112 -15.09 16.35 -30.96
N ILE A 113 -14.44 17.48 -30.64
CA ILE A 113 -13.48 17.57 -29.52
C ILE A 113 -14.06 18.50 -28.46
N ILE A 114 -14.13 18.02 -27.22
CA ILE A 114 -14.57 18.80 -26.05
C ILE A 114 -13.34 19.10 -25.18
N THR A 115 -13.11 20.38 -24.86
CA THR A 115 -11.98 20.85 -24.06
C THR A 115 -12.42 21.65 -22.82
N GLU A 116 -13.73 21.73 -22.56
CA GLU A 116 -14.32 22.48 -21.46
C GLU A 116 -15.32 21.59 -20.71
N PRO A 117 -15.36 21.62 -19.37
CA PRO A 117 -16.25 20.79 -18.58
C PRO A 117 -17.65 21.41 -18.47
N PHE A 118 -18.67 20.57 -18.27
CA PHE A 118 -20.00 21.08 -17.88
C PHE A 118 -20.03 21.47 -16.39
N ARG A 119 -19.33 20.70 -15.54
CA ARG A 119 -19.12 20.98 -14.12
C ARG A 119 -17.74 20.49 -13.66
N THR A 120 -17.14 21.21 -12.71
CA THR A 120 -15.84 20.92 -12.09
C THR A 120 -16.01 20.76 -10.59
N LEU A 121 -15.65 19.58 -10.06
CA LEU A 121 -15.71 19.30 -8.62
C LEU A 121 -14.28 19.22 -8.08
N ALA A 122 -13.94 20.12 -7.17
CA ALA A 122 -12.60 20.25 -6.59
C ALA A 122 -12.68 20.28 -5.06
N GLY A 123 -11.77 19.58 -4.40
CA GLY A 123 -11.71 19.50 -2.93
C GLY A 123 -10.89 18.30 -2.42
N HIS A 124 -10.89 17.18 -3.16
CA HIS A 124 -9.98 16.07 -2.91
C HIS A 124 -8.51 16.50 -3.11
N THR A 125 -7.58 15.77 -2.49
CA THR A 125 -6.15 16.11 -2.50
C THR A 125 -5.23 15.06 -3.16
N ALA A 126 -5.74 13.88 -3.49
CA ALA A 126 -5.02 12.78 -4.16
C ALA A 126 -5.82 12.22 -5.36
N LYS A 127 -5.36 11.11 -5.97
CA LYS A 127 -6.06 10.53 -7.13
C LYS A 127 -7.47 10.03 -6.79
N ILE A 128 -8.41 10.26 -7.71
CA ILE A 128 -9.76 9.71 -7.65
C ILE A 128 -9.72 8.27 -8.15
N THR A 129 -10.29 7.33 -7.39
CA THR A 129 -10.24 5.89 -7.70
C THR A 129 -11.56 5.34 -8.23
N SER A 130 -12.68 5.77 -7.64
CA SER A 130 -14.01 5.31 -8.02
C SER A 130 -15.02 6.44 -7.90
N LEU A 131 -16.04 6.39 -8.73
CA LEU A 131 -17.18 7.29 -8.75
C LEU A 131 -18.47 6.46 -8.69
N SER A 132 -19.53 7.00 -8.10
CA SER A 132 -20.86 6.40 -8.13
C SER A 132 -21.94 7.49 -8.05
N TRP A 133 -22.90 7.49 -8.97
CA TRP A 133 -24.06 8.38 -8.90
C TRP A 133 -25.08 7.82 -7.90
N SER A 134 -25.77 8.69 -7.18
CA SER A 134 -26.89 8.28 -6.34
C SER A 134 -28.05 7.82 -7.23
N PRO A 135 -28.61 6.61 -7.05
CA PRO A 135 -29.82 6.21 -7.77
C PRO A 135 -31.08 6.87 -7.20
N HIS A 136 -30.96 7.62 -6.10
CA HIS A 136 -32.07 8.25 -5.37
C HIS A 136 -32.15 9.77 -5.54
N HIS A 137 -31.11 10.40 -6.10
CA HIS A 137 -30.97 11.86 -6.13
C HIS A 137 -30.38 12.33 -7.46
N GLU A 138 -31.11 13.22 -8.14
CA GLU A 138 -30.66 13.88 -9.35
C GLU A 138 -29.35 14.64 -9.14
N GLY A 139 -28.37 14.40 -10.00
CA GLY A 139 -27.11 15.13 -9.99
C GLY A 139 -26.26 14.93 -8.74
N ARG A 140 -26.53 13.92 -7.89
CA ARG A 140 -25.69 13.65 -6.70
C ARG A 140 -24.66 12.57 -6.99
N LEU A 141 -23.38 12.92 -6.82
CA LEU A 141 -22.23 12.04 -7.04
C LEU A 141 -21.55 11.73 -5.70
N VAL A 142 -21.00 10.53 -5.54
CA VAL A 142 -19.97 10.25 -4.54
C VAL A 142 -18.67 9.83 -5.22
N SER A 143 -17.55 10.26 -4.66
CA SER A 143 -16.20 9.91 -5.11
C SER A 143 -15.39 9.25 -4.00
N ALA A 144 -14.59 8.25 -4.37
CA ALA A 144 -13.52 7.67 -3.55
C ALA A 144 -12.17 8.25 -3.98
N CYS A 145 -11.29 8.47 -3.01
CA CYS A 145 -9.98 9.08 -3.24
C CYS A 145 -8.87 8.40 -2.43
N TYR A 146 -7.65 8.49 -2.95
CA TYR A 146 -6.42 8.13 -2.25
C TYR A 146 -6.07 9.05 -1.06
N ASP A 147 -6.87 10.07 -0.76
CA ASP A 147 -6.72 10.93 0.42
C ASP A 147 -7.39 10.37 1.69
N GLY A 148 -7.86 9.11 1.64
CA GLY A 148 -8.51 8.43 2.75
C GLY A 148 -9.97 8.83 2.97
N THR A 149 -10.53 9.66 2.09
CA THR A 149 -11.92 10.14 2.22
C THR A 149 -12.80 9.77 1.04
N ALA A 150 -14.11 9.66 1.31
CA ALA A 150 -15.14 9.71 0.27
C ALA A 150 -15.92 11.02 0.38
N GLN A 151 -16.18 11.66 -0.76
CA GLN A 151 -16.86 12.95 -0.82
C GLN A 151 -18.17 12.83 -1.60
N VAL A 152 -19.26 13.34 -1.03
CA VAL A 152 -20.56 13.51 -1.70
C VAL A 152 -20.68 14.93 -2.25
N TRP A 153 -21.22 15.06 -3.46
CA TRP A 153 -21.34 16.31 -4.21
C TRP A 153 -22.75 16.53 -4.75
N ASP A 154 -23.25 17.76 -4.70
CA ASP A 154 -24.29 18.26 -5.59
C ASP A 154 -23.61 18.78 -6.86
N VAL A 155 -23.64 17.98 -7.93
CA VAL A 155 -22.94 18.29 -9.18
C VAL A 155 -23.56 19.50 -9.88
N MET A 156 -24.87 19.72 -9.74
CA MET A 156 -25.55 20.80 -10.47
C MET A 156 -25.13 22.18 -9.97
N LYS A 157 -24.80 22.29 -8.67
CA LYS A 157 -24.28 23.49 -8.02
C LYS A 157 -22.75 23.53 -7.80
N GLU A 158 -22.05 22.42 -8.01
CA GLU A 158 -20.63 22.22 -7.64
C GLU A 158 -20.38 22.22 -6.11
N GLU A 159 -21.42 21.96 -5.31
CA GLU A 159 -21.34 22.03 -3.84
C GLU A 159 -20.89 20.69 -3.21
N PRO A 160 -19.81 20.66 -2.41
CA PRO A 160 -19.46 19.49 -1.60
C PRO A 160 -20.42 19.39 -0.39
N LEU A 161 -21.14 18.27 -0.30
CA LEU A 161 -22.18 18.05 0.71
C LEU A 161 -21.64 17.44 2.01
N CYS A 162 -20.96 16.28 1.92
CA CYS A 162 -20.34 15.65 3.09
C CYS A 162 -19.12 14.79 2.76
N ASN A 163 -18.24 14.63 3.74
CA ASN A 163 -16.96 13.95 3.65
C ASN A 163 -16.84 12.84 4.69
N TYR A 164 -16.82 11.59 4.23
CA TYR A 164 -16.60 10.42 5.08
C TYR A 164 -15.11 10.19 5.31
N ARG A 165 -14.72 10.02 6.57
CA ARG A 165 -13.32 9.84 7.03
C ARG A 165 -13.12 8.63 7.95
N GLY A 166 -13.97 7.60 7.84
CA GLY A 166 -13.89 6.43 8.72
C GLY A 166 -12.80 5.42 8.35
N HIS A 167 -12.32 5.44 7.10
CA HIS A 167 -11.21 4.60 6.65
C HIS A 167 -9.87 5.13 7.18
N GLN A 168 -8.92 4.20 7.40
CA GLN A 168 -7.52 4.51 7.67
C GLN A 168 -6.64 4.36 6.42
N GLY A 169 -7.14 3.62 5.42
CA GLY A 169 -6.49 3.39 4.14
C GLY A 169 -6.98 4.29 3.01
N ARG A 170 -6.38 4.12 1.84
CA ARG A 170 -6.71 4.78 0.58
C ARG A 170 -7.94 4.10 -0.02
N LEU A 171 -9.01 4.84 -0.31
CA LEU A 171 -10.23 4.23 -0.84
C LEU A 171 -10.02 3.75 -2.28
N LEU A 172 -10.43 2.52 -2.54
CA LEU A 172 -10.33 1.85 -3.84
C LEU A 172 -11.68 1.85 -4.57
N SER A 173 -12.78 1.74 -3.83
CA SER A 173 -14.14 1.63 -4.40
C SER A 173 -15.17 2.41 -3.58
N VAL A 174 -16.20 2.91 -4.25
CA VAL A 174 -17.40 3.45 -3.62
C VAL A 174 -18.64 3.09 -4.43
N GLN A 175 -19.73 2.73 -3.74
CA GLN A 175 -21.02 2.44 -4.34
C GLN A 175 -22.16 2.92 -3.45
N TRP A 176 -23.14 3.61 -4.05
CA TRP A 176 -24.39 3.96 -3.37
C TRP A 176 -25.23 2.72 -3.05
N SER A 177 -25.93 2.72 -1.91
CA SER A 177 -26.95 1.71 -1.64
C SER A 177 -28.08 1.80 -2.68
N PRO A 178 -28.52 0.68 -3.29
CA PRO A 178 -29.60 0.70 -4.28
C PRO A 178 -30.99 0.89 -3.68
N VAL A 179 -31.14 0.77 -2.35
CA VAL A 179 -32.45 0.82 -1.65
C VAL A 179 -32.54 1.97 -0.65
N ASP A 180 -31.43 2.34 -0.01
CA ASP A 180 -31.38 3.35 1.05
C ASP A 180 -30.71 4.63 0.54
N SER A 181 -31.42 5.75 0.61
CA SER A 181 -30.99 7.06 0.09
C SER A 181 -30.02 7.81 1.00
N ASP A 182 -29.73 7.30 2.20
CA ASP A 182 -28.74 7.85 3.12
C ASP A 182 -27.46 6.98 3.21
N SER A 183 -27.51 5.73 2.75
CA SER A 183 -26.40 4.77 2.87
C SER A 183 -25.46 4.73 1.66
N VAL A 184 -24.16 4.78 1.94
CA VAL A 184 -23.07 4.54 0.98
C VAL A 184 -22.16 3.43 1.50
N TYR A 185 -21.60 2.64 0.59
CA TYR A 185 -20.57 1.64 0.87
C TYR A 185 -19.24 2.08 0.25
N THR A 186 -18.18 2.09 1.06
CA THR A 186 -16.79 2.33 0.62
C THR A 186 -15.90 1.16 0.97
N GLY A 187 -14.88 0.91 0.13
CA GLY A 187 -13.85 -0.10 0.38
C GLY A 187 -12.46 0.50 0.14
N ALA A 188 -11.52 0.20 1.03
CA ALA A 188 -10.17 0.76 1.03
C ALA A 188 -9.10 -0.33 1.18
N ASP A 189 -7.82 0.07 1.07
CA ASP A 189 -6.69 -0.84 1.27
C ASP A 189 -6.31 -1.07 2.75
N ASP A 190 -7.09 -0.53 3.70
CA ASP A 190 -7.09 -0.93 5.12
C ASP A 190 -7.80 -2.28 5.38
N PHE A 191 -8.02 -3.06 4.31
CA PHE A 191 -8.73 -4.34 4.27
C PHE A 191 -10.19 -4.29 4.76
N SER A 192 -10.77 -3.08 4.87
CA SER A 192 -12.15 -2.90 5.34
C SER A 192 -13.11 -2.48 4.23
N VAL A 193 -14.38 -2.84 4.43
CA VAL A 193 -15.54 -2.25 3.75
C VAL A 193 -16.39 -1.59 4.82
N HIS A 194 -16.81 -0.35 4.58
CA HIS A 194 -17.61 0.42 5.51
C HIS A 194 -18.95 0.83 4.88
N LYS A 195 -20.04 0.46 5.56
CA LYS A 195 -21.35 1.07 5.36
C LYS A 195 -21.43 2.32 6.22
N TRP A 196 -21.71 3.47 5.63
CA TRP A 196 -21.88 4.73 6.37
C TRP A 196 -23.09 5.51 5.88
N HIS A 197 -23.54 6.40 6.76
CA HIS A 197 -24.73 7.22 6.61
C HIS A 197 -24.34 8.67 6.33
N ILE A 198 -24.85 9.25 5.24
CA ILE A 198 -24.57 10.63 4.80
C ILE A 198 -25.01 11.63 5.88
N SER A 199 -26.19 11.41 6.46
CA SER A 199 -26.77 12.18 7.57
C SER A 199 -25.90 12.26 8.83
N LYS A 200 -24.95 11.34 9.00
CA LYS A 200 -24.05 11.26 10.17
C LYS A 200 -22.67 11.86 9.93
N GLN A 201 -22.43 12.51 8.80
CA GLN A 201 -21.14 13.10 8.45
C GLN A 201 -21.12 14.60 8.78
N GLU A 202 -20.40 14.99 9.83
CA GLU A 202 -20.27 16.39 10.26
C GLU A 202 -19.39 17.25 9.35
N HIS A 203 -18.51 16.61 8.58
CA HIS A 203 -17.57 17.30 7.69
C HIS A 203 -18.16 17.49 6.30
N THR A 204 -18.07 18.69 5.73
CA THR A 204 -18.57 18.99 4.38
C THR A 204 -17.55 18.73 3.27
N GLN A 205 -16.25 18.87 3.54
CA GLN A 205 -15.15 18.80 2.56
C GLN A 205 -13.99 17.88 2.99
N PRO A 206 -13.13 17.42 2.05
CA PRO A 206 -11.91 16.68 2.37
C PRO A 206 -10.91 17.53 3.18
N PRO A 207 -9.98 16.90 3.93
CA PRO A 207 -8.97 17.64 4.68
C PRO A 207 -7.97 18.31 3.72
N GLN A 208 -7.89 19.65 3.77
CA GLN A 208 -6.91 20.38 2.96
C GLN A 208 -5.48 20.07 3.42
N GLY A 209 -4.63 19.62 2.48
CA GLY A 209 -3.24 19.29 2.77
C GLY A 209 -2.43 20.51 3.21
N LYS A 210 -1.50 20.34 4.15
CA LYS A 210 -0.64 21.41 4.68
C LYS A 210 -0.01 22.29 3.58
N LYS A 211 0.38 21.67 2.45
CA LYS A 211 0.96 22.32 1.26
C LYS A 211 -0.01 23.25 0.50
N SER A 212 -1.33 22.97 0.45
CA SER A 212 -2.28 23.86 -0.23
C SER A 212 -2.53 25.13 0.60
N ILE A 213 -2.71 24.97 1.92
CA ILE A 213 -2.83 26.08 2.86
C ILE A 213 -1.59 26.98 2.81
N GLU A 214 -0.40 26.38 2.70
CA GLU A 214 0.85 27.12 2.53
C GLU A 214 0.97 27.82 1.16
N LEU A 215 0.49 27.19 0.08
CA LEU A 215 0.43 27.80 -1.26
C LEU A 215 -0.58 28.95 -1.34
N GLU A 216 -1.71 28.87 -0.64
CA GLU A 216 -2.68 29.97 -0.56
C GLU A 216 -2.17 31.12 0.30
N LYS A 217 -1.48 30.83 1.43
CA LYS A 217 -0.72 31.84 2.18
C LYS A 217 0.37 32.50 1.32
N LYS A 218 1.13 31.71 0.55
CA LYS A 218 2.14 32.24 -0.39
C LYS A 218 1.53 33.05 -1.55
N ARG A 219 0.31 32.72 -2.00
CA ARG A 219 -0.44 33.51 -3.00
C ARG A 219 -1.02 34.80 -2.42
N SER A 220 -1.51 34.80 -1.18
CA SER A 220 -2.05 36.01 -0.52
C SER A 220 -0.95 36.99 -0.07
N MET A 221 0.29 36.50 0.12
CA MET A 221 1.47 37.31 0.42
C MET A 221 2.08 38.05 -0.79
N GLN A 222 1.66 37.78 -2.04
CA GLN A 222 2.23 38.48 -3.20
C GLN A 222 1.67 39.90 -3.38
N PRO A 223 2.53 40.94 -3.52
CA PRO A 223 2.08 42.32 -3.66
C PRO A 223 1.43 42.58 -5.02
N LYS A 224 0.18 43.10 -5.01
CA LYS A 224 -0.62 43.36 -6.22
C LYS A 224 0.08 44.32 -7.20
N VAL A 225 0.39 43.83 -8.40
CA VAL A 225 0.94 44.64 -9.50
C VAL A 225 -0.09 45.68 -9.97
N LYS A 226 0.38 46.90 -10.27
CA LYS A 226 -0.45 48.12 -10.35
C LYS A 226 -1.28 48.21 -11.64
N ALA A 227 -2.60 48.11 -11.52
CA ALA A 227 -3.53 48.35 -12.62
C ALA A 227 -3.59 49.85 -13.03
N LYS A 228 -3.37 50.17 -14.31
CA LYS A 228 -3.45 51.55 -14.86
C LYS A 228 -4.84 51.90 -15.40
N LYS A 229 -5.62 52.61 -14.57
CA LYS A 229 -6.69 53.60 -14.88
C LYS A 229 -7.51 53.46 -16.18
N LYS A 230 -8.84 53.34 -16.03
CA LYS A 230 -9.84 54.07 -16.86
C LYS A 230 -10.92 54.72 -15.97
N LYS A 231 -11.81 55.54 -16.57
CA LYS A 231 -12.55 56.63 -15.90
C LYS A 231 -13.89 56.23 -15.24
N LYS A 232 -14.34 57.05 -14.27
CA LYS A 232 -15.71 57.07 -13.65
C LYS A 232 -16.80 57.52 -14.65
N PRO A 233 -18.11 57.31 -14.36
CA PRO A 233 -18.92 58.23 -13.53
C PRO A 233 -19.42 57.58 -12.20
N ILE A 234 -19.43 58.25 -11.04
CA ILE A 234 -20.43 59.20 -10.46
C ILE A 234 -21.68 58.50 -9.87
N GLY A 235 -21.84 58.53 -8.53
CA GLY A 235 -22.97 57.91 -7.80
C GLY A 235 -22.88 57.92 -6.25
N LYS A 236 -23.01 59.09 -5.61
CA LYS A 236 -23.37 59.37 -4.18
C LYS A 236 -23.18 58.30 -3.06
N SER A 237 -22.09 58.40 -2.28
CA SER A 237 -22.02 58.87 -0.85
C SER A 237 -22.88 58.23 0.30
N PRO A 238 -22.56 58.42 1.62
CA PRO A 238 -21.45 57.78 2.37
C PRO A 238 -21.72 57.43 3.87
N ALA A 239 -20.90 56.56 4.48
CA ALA A 239 -20.58 56.52 5.94
C ALA A 239 -19.25 55.75 6.11
N LYS A 240 -18.13 56.35 6.56
CA LYS A 240 -17.71 56.77 7.92
C LYS A 240 -17.24 55.58 8.78
N GLN A 241 -15.91 55.40 8.98
CA GLN A 241 -15.05 55.93 10.08
C GLN A 241 -14.83 54.83 11.15
N ASP A 242 -13.67 54.67 11.82
CA ASP A 242 -12.33 55.26 11.67
C ASP A 242 -11.28 54.47 12.49
N LEU A 243 -9.99 54.53 12.09
CA LEU A 243 -8.74 54.56 12.92
C LEU A 243 -8.45 53.41 13.96
N SER A 244 -7.21 53.13 14.39
CA SER A 244 -5.85 53.43 13.88
C SER A 244 -4.76 52.58 14.59
N ASP A 245 -3.70 52.25 13.84
CA ASP A 245 -2.27 52.12 14.17
C ASP A 245 -1.77 52.02 15.64
N ALA A 246 -0.88 51.03 15.91
CA ALA A 246 0.46 51.15 16.55
C ALA A 246 0.91 49.86 17.29
N VAL A 247 2.21 49.54 17.50
CA VAL A 247 3.40 49.52 16.61
C VAL A 247 4.55 48.75 17.33
N ASN A 248 5.22 47.80 16.65
CA ASN A 248 6.48 47.09 16.99
C ASN A 248 6.56 46.32 18.36
N GLY A 249 7.40 45.30 18.55
CA GLY A 249 8.18 44.48 17.60
C GLY A 249 9.32 43.67 18.27
N ASP A 250 9.56 42.44 17.76
CA ASP A 250 10.87 41.71 17.65
C ASP A 250 11.74 41.38 18.91
N GLU A 251 12.62 40.35 18.96
CA GLU A 251 13.13 39.35 17.98
C GLU A 251 13.30 37.93 18.64
N SER A 252 13.66 36.91 17.81
CA SER A 252 14.66 35.83 18.10
C SER A 252 14.29 34.60 18.99
N ALA A 253 14.73 33.35 18.73
CA ALA A 253 15.20 32.63 17.51
C ALA A 253 15.39 31.10 17.74
N LYS A 254 15.23 30.27 16.67
CA LYS A 254 15.65 28.84 16.52
C LYS A 254 14.97 27.81 17.47
N GLU A 255 14.98 26.48 17.27
CA GLU A 255 15.64 25.52 16.34
C GLU A 255 14.62 24.36 16.06
N ALA A 256 14.33 23.93 14.83
CA ALA A 256 14.95 22.86 14.00
C ALA A 256 14.28 21.45 14.06
N LEU A 257 14.33 20.72 12.93
CA LEU A 257 13.89 19.32 12.67
C LEU A 257 12.36 19.03 12.78
N LEU A 258 11.88 17.85 12.34
CA LEU A 258 11.83 17.26 10.98
C LEU A 258 10.95 15.99 11.04
N GLU A 259 10.06 15.73 10.08
CA GLU A 259 9.53 14.36 9.85
C GLU A 259 8.92 14.16 8.45
N GLU A 260 8.75 12.89 8.05
CA GLU A 260 8.63 12.45 6.65
C GLU A 260 7.19 12.35 6.11
N ASN A 261 7.06 12.00 4.82
CA ASN A 261 5.81 11.59 4.18
C ASN A 261 6.07 10.29 3.43
N GLY A 262 5.19 9.29 3.54
CA GLY A 262 5.28 8.07 2.74
C GLY A 262 5.07 8.33 1.25
N VAL A 263 5.76 7.56 0.41
CA VAL A 263 5.65 7.57 -1.06
C VAL A 263 4.89 6.31 -1.51
N SER A 264 4.16 6.40 -2.63
CA SER A 264 3.38 5.29 -3.19
C SER A 264 3.88 4.90 -4.57
N ASP A 265 4.43 3.70 -4.70
CA ASP A 265 4.85 3.13 -5.98
C ASP A 265 3.70 2.55 -6.80
N HIS A 266 3.93 2.48 -8.11
CA HIS A 266 3.43 1.44 -9.00
C HIS A 266 4.37 1.35 -10.20
N GLU A 267 5.29 0.37 -10.20
CA GLU A 267 5.94 -0.07 -11.44
C GLU A 267 4.95 -0.87 -12.30
N GLY A 268 5.20 -0.91 -13.62
CA GLY A 268 4.58 -1.84 -14.55
C GLY A 268 5.64 -2.75 -15.18
N GLU A 269 5.27 -4.00 -15.44
CA GLU A 269 6.07 -5.06 -16.09
C GLU A 269 5.13 -5.86 -17.02
N LYS A 270 5.55 -6.59 -18.08
CA LYS A 270 6.87 -6.93 -18.70
C LYS A 270 6.63 -7.12 -20.23
N ALA A 271 7.62 -7.02 -21.14
CA ALA A 271 8.54 -8.08 -21.64
C ALA A 271 7.87 -9.40 -22.15
N ALA A 272 8.42 -10.20 -23.06
CA ALA A 272 9.77 -10.28 -23.67
C ALA A 272 9.69 -10.78 -25.15
N GLN A 273 10.65 -10.47 -26.05
CA GLN A 273 11.84 -11.24 -26.49
C GLN A 273 11.61 -12.63 -27.16
N GLU A 274 12.29 -12.88 -28.30
CA GLU A 274 13.33 -13.92 -28.45
C GLU A 274 14.08 -13.83 -29.80
N ALA A 275 15.20 -14.57 -29.97
CA ALA A 275 15.98 -14.65 -31.21
C ALA A 275 16.98 -15.83 -31.22
N GLU A 276 17.10 -16.58 -32.34
CA GLU A 276 18.39 -17.02 -32.95
C GLU A 276 18.19 -17.70 -34.35
N LEU A 277 19.18 -18.47 -34.83
CA LEU A 277 19.51 -18.80 -36.25
C LEU A 277 19.35 -20.31 -36.60
N PRO A 278 19.63 -20.83 -37.83
CA PRO A 278 19.53 -20.32 -39.22
C PRO A 278 18.86 -21.33 -40.23
N ASP A 279 18.86 -20.99 -41.54
CA ASP A 279 19.27 -21.86 -42.70
C ASP A 279 18.33 -21.92 -43.96
N LYS A 280 18.99 -21.90 -45.15
CA LYS A 280 18.60 -22.23 -46.55
C LYS A 280 17.27 -21.82 -47.25
N ALA A 281 17.49 -21.33 -48.49
CA ALA A 281 16.65 -21.42 -49.71
C ALA A 281 15.35 -20.56 -49.82
N SER A 282 15.02 -19.92 -50.97
CA SER A 282 15.74 -19.76 -52.25
C SER A 282 15.26 -18.56 -53.10
N VAL A 283 16.15 -18.03 -53.97
CA VAL A 283 15.95 -17.53 -55.36
C VAL A 283 14.62 -16.78 -55.67
N THR A 284 14.59 -15.51 -56.11
CA THR A 284 15.17 -15.02 -57.40
C THR A 284 15.35 -13.47 -57.43
N VAL A 285 16.47 -12.99 -58.01
CA VAL A 285 16.65 -11.98 -59.10
C VAL A 285 15.52 -10.93 -59.35
N SER A 286 15.75 -9.63 -59.63
CA SER A 286 16.94 -8.80 -59.98
C SER A 286 16.86 -7.43 -59.25
N LYS A 287 17.91 -6.74 -58.79
CA LYS A 287 19.23 -6.34 -59.35
C LYS A 287 19.20 -5.18 -60.38
N ASN A 288 20.03 -4.15 -60.10
CA ASN A 288 20.49 -3.01 -60.93
C ASN A 288 19.55 -1.80 -61.18
N THR A 289 20.02 -0.57 -61.48
CA THR A 289 21.16 0.27 -61.01
C THR A 289 20.91 1.73 -61.47
N SER A 290 21.45 2.74 -60.77
CA SER A 290 21.82 4.11 -61.24
C SER A 290 20.75 5.12 -61.74
N SER A 291 20.99 6.38 -61.35
CA SER A 291 20.48 7.62 -61.96
C SER A 291 21.11 7.90 -63.35
N PRO A 292 20.54 8.82 -64.15
CA PRO A 292 20.92 10.25 -64.13
C PRO A 292 19.75 11.16 -63.65
N ALA A 293 19.90 12.38 -63.14
CA ALA A 293 20.83 13.50 -63.37
C ALA A 293 20.50 14.39 -64.60
N CYS A 294 20.06 15.62 -64.30
CA CYS A 294 20.08 16.91 -65.03
C CYS A 294 20.08 16.96 -66.58
N ASP A 295 19.28 17.85 -67.20
CA ASP A 295 19.66 19.27 -67.33
C ASP A 295 18.61 20.27 -67.91
N TYR A 296 18.90 21.56 -67.67
CA TYR A 296 18.47 22.85 -68.27
C TYR A 296 17.27 23.04 -69.24
N SER A 297 16.59 24.20 -68.99
CA SER A 297 15.99 25.15 -69.97
C SER A 297 14.64 24.82 -70.65
N SER A 298 13.85 25.79 -71.17
CA SER A 298 13.57 27.18 -70.74
C SER A 298 12.29 27.73 -71.44
N PHE A 299 11.76 28.86 -70.92
CA PHE A 299 10.80 29.79 -71.55
C PHE A 299 9.63 29.28 -72.42
N SER A 300 8.40 29.59 -72.00
CA SER A 300 7.49 30.38 -72.84
C SER A 300 6.43 31.13 -72.01
N LEU A 301 6.05 32.32 -72.46
CA LEU A 301 4.93 33.13 -71.95
C LEU A 301 4.03 33.47 -73.13
N PRO A 302 2.70 33.53 -72.93
CA PRO A 302 1.99 34.70 -73.45
C PRO A 302 1.16 35.44 -72.38
N LYS A 303 0.96 36.74 -72.63
CA LYS A 303 -0.12 37.61 -72.11
C LYS A 303 -1.00 38.02 -73.33
N PRO A 304 -1.86 39.07 -73.33
CA PRO A 304 -2.44 39.90 -72.26
C PRO A 304 -3.98 40.13 -72.43
N PHE A 305 -4.50 41.19 -71.77
CA PHE A 305 -5.80 41.88 -71.95
C PHE A 305 -7.04 41.27 -71.23
N VAL A 306 -8.05 42.03 -70.78
CA VAL A 306 -8.32 43.50 -70.84
C VAL A 306 -8.53 44.10 -69.41
N THR A 307 -8.35 45.41 -69.26
CA THR A 307 -8.54 46.20 -68.03
C THR A 307 -9.99 46.66 -67.75
N GLN A 308 -10.32 46.97 -66.49
CA GLN A 308 -11.10 48.18 -66.16
C GLN A 308 -10.74 48.72 -64.75
N LYS A 309 -11.13 49.97 -64.42
CA LYS A 309 -10.72 50.73 -63.22
C LYS A 309 -11.91 51.14 -62.35
N ALA A 310 -11.77 51.13 -61.02
CA ALA A 310 -12.52 52.01 -60.11
C ALA A 310 -11.84 52.15 -58.73
N THR A 311 -11.77 53.39 -58.22
CA THR A 311 -11.41 53.84 -56.85
C THR A 311 -11.96 55.27 -56.67
N PRO A 312 -12.00 55.92 -55.47
CA PRO A 312 -11.57 55.52 -54.11
C PRO A 312 -12.62 55.83 -52.99
N VAL A 313 -12.18 55.81 -51.71
CA VAL A 313 -12.50 56.75 -50.58
C VAL A 313 -12.99 56.13 -49.25
N LYS A 314 -12.07 56.06 -48.26
CA LYS A 314 -12.24 56.21 -46.77
C LYS A 314 -13.20 55.21 -46.03
N LYS A 315 -13.06 54.91 -44.72
CA LYS A 315 -12.28 55.53 -43.62
C LYS A 315 -11.97 54.54 -42.45
N ASP A 316 -10.72 54.51 -41.98
CA ASP A 316 -10.24 54.48 -40.56
C ASP A 316 -10.66 53.44 -39.47
N LEU A 317 -9.64 52.72 -38.96
CA LEU A 317 -9.24 52.45 -37.54
C LEU A 317 -9.42 51.05 -36.86
N HIS A 318 -8.26 50.42 -36.56
CA HIS A 318 -7.92 49.51 -35.44
C HIS A 318 -8.62 48.11 -35.35
N ARG A 319 -8.10 47.09 -34.63
CA ARG A 319 -7.12 47.09 -33.52
C ARG A 319 -6.17 45.85 -33.44
N GLU A 320 -5.37 45.83 -32.36
CA GLU A 320 -4.14 45.07 -32.05
C GLU A 320 -4.27 43.55 -31.83
N LYS A 321 -3.10 42.88 -31.87
CA LYS A 321 -2.78 41.47 -31.60
C LYS A 321 -2.71 41.16 -30.08
N PRO A 322 -2.73 39.88 -29.61
CA PRO A 322 -1.59 38.95 -29.66
C PRO A 322 -1.93 37.54 -30.18
N ALA A 323 -1.00 36.58 -30.08
CA ALA A 323 -1.09 35.23 -30.65
C ALA A 323 -0.29 34.18 -29.84
N PRO A 324 -0.57 32.87 -30.03
CA PRO A 324 0.36 31.77 -29.73
C PRO A 324 1.05 31.25 -31.01
N ASP A 325 1.62 30.04 -30.96
CA ASP A 325 3.00 29.83 -31.44
C ASP A 325 3.25 29.29 -32.88
N ALA A 326 4.54 29.23 -33.22
CA ALA A 326 5.04 29.10 -34.59
C ALA A 326 5.03 27.67 -35.17
N SER A 327 4.06 27.38 -36.05
CA SER A 327 4.18 26.31 -37.04
C SER A 327 5.12 26.69 -38.21
N LEU A 328 5.66 25.68 -38.91
CA LEU A 328 6.72 25.77 -39.92
C LEU A 328 6.37 26.59 -41.18
N LYS A 329 6.31 27.91 -41.04
CA LYS A 329 6.30 28.86 -42.17
C LYS A 329 7.74 29.20 -42.54
N LYS A 330 8.11 29.00 -43.81
CA LYS A 330 9.42 29.42 -44.36
C LYS A 330 9.66 30.89 -44.01
N ARG A 331 10.53 31.15 -43.03
CA ARG A 331 10.91 32.53 -42.65
C ARG A 331 11.53 33.17 -43.89
N LYS A 332 11.00 34.32 -44.31
CA LYS A 332 11.66 35.12 -45.35
C LYS A 332 13.08 35.45 -44.86
N PRO A 333 14.12 35.41 -45.72
CA PRO A 333 15.45 35.84 -45.31
C PRO A 333 15.36 37.27 -44.79
N ARG A 334 15.81 37.49 -43.56
CA ARG A 334 15.94 38.83 -42.99
C ARG A 334 17.18 39.48 -43.62
N SER A 335 17.14 40.79 -43.83
CA SER A 335 18.38 41.51 -44.14
C SER A 335 19.32 41.40 -42.93
N ILE A 336 20.60 41.21 -43.20
CA ILE A 336 21.67 41.32 -42.20
C ILE A 336 22.12 42.78 -42.00
N LEU A 337 21.73 43.68 -42.92
CA LEU A 337 21.99 45.12 -42.87
C LEU A 337 20.67 45.96 -42.84
N PRO A 338 19.67 45.65 -41.99
CA PRO A 338 18.35 46.31 -42.04
C PRO A 338 18.36 47.81 -41.74
N PHE A 339 19.18 48.27 -40.79
CA PHE A 339 19.24 49.67 -40.37
C PHE A 339 19.83 50.54 -41.48
N SER A 340 21.02 50.20 -41.97
CA SER A 340 21.66 50.87 -43.11
C SER A 340 20.79 50.80 -44.37
N THR A 341 20.22 49.64 -44.71
CA THR A 341 19.24 49.52 -45.80
C THR A 341 18.04 50.47 -45.62
N SER A 342 17.55 50.66 -44.39
CA SER A 342 16.44 51.60 -44.14
C SER A 342 16.84 53.05 -44.37
N MET A 343 18.10 53.42 -44.12
CA MET A 343 18.63 54.75 -44.41
C MET A 343 18.80 55.01 -45.91
N ASP A 344 19.10 53.98 -46.71
CA ASP A 344 19.13 54.04 -48.18
C ASP A 344 17.73 54.17 -48.82
N HIS A 345 16.65 53.85 -48.09
CA HIS A 345 15.26 53.91 -48.57
C HIS A 345 14.49 55.17 -48.10
N ARG A 346 15.21 56.21 -47.67
CA ARG A 346 14.64 57.48 -47.20
C ARG A 346 14.22 58.41 -48.36
N SER A 347 13.85 59.65 -48.02
CA SER A 347 13.36 60.61 -49.03
C SER A 347 14.42 60.93 -50.09
N LYS A 348 13.98 61.25 -51.31
CA LYS A 348 14.90 61.61 -52.41
C LYS A 348 15.82 62.77 -52.04
N ASP A 349 15.33 63.72 -51.28
CA ASP A 349 16.10 64.90 -50.86
C ASP A 349 17.22 64.52 -49.86
N GLU A 350 16.97 63.57 -48.97
CA GLU A 350 18.02 62.99 -48.11
C GLU A 350 19.05 62.20 -48.91
N LEU A 351 18.63 61.44 -49.93
CA LEU A 351 19.53 60.67 -50.81
C LEU A 351 20.38 61.59 -51.70
N HIS A 352 19.83 62.71 -52.18
CA HIS A 352 20.61 63.74 -52.89
C HIS A 352 21.64 64.41 -51.97
N GLN A 353 21.29 64.70 -50.71
CA GLN A 353 22.26 65.17 -49.71
C GLN A 353 23.36 64.13 -49.44
N ASP A 354 23.00 62.84 -49.39
CA ASP A 354 23.95 61.75 -49.18
C ASP A 354 24.93 61.59 -50.35
N CYS A 355 24.46 61.75 -51.59
CA CYS A 355 25.33 61.83 -52.77
C CYS A 355 26.31 63.00 -52.68
N LEU A 356 25.86 64.18 -52.21
CA LEU A 356 26.71 65.36 -52.04
C LEU A 356 27.75 65.18 -50.93
N ARG A 357 27.37 64.61 -49.77
CA ARG A 357 28.32 64.29 -48.68
C ARG A 357 29.32 63.22 -49.10
N LEU A 358 28.88 62.14 -49.73
CA LEU A 358 29.77 61.09 -50.23
C LEU A 358 30.77 61.66 -51.25
N ALA A 359 30.32 62.52 -52.17
CA ALA A 359 31.21 63.21 -53.11
C ALA A 359 32.19 64.19 -52.44
N ALA A 360 31.87 64.72 -51.26
CA ALA A 360 32.81 65.50 -50.44
C ALA A 360 33.82 64.58 -49.73
N CYS A 361 33.36 63.52 -49.06
CA CYS A 361 34.20 62.54 -48.35
C CYS A 361 35.17 61.79 -49.27
N LEU A 362 34.78 61.53 -50.52
CA LEU A 362 35.68 60.94 -51.53
C LEU A 362 36.69 61.95 -52.11
N LYS A 363 36.46 63.26 -51.97
CA LYS A 363 37.42 64.31 -52.35
C LYS A 363 38.39 64.66 -51.23
N THR A 364 37.94 64.70 -49.97
CA THR A 364 38.82 64.98 -48.82
C THR A 364 39.88 63.90 -48.60
N LYS A 365 39.68 62.68 -49.12
CA LYS A 365 40.71 61.62 -49.15
C LYS A 365 41.99 61.95 -49.94
N GLY A 366 42.05 63.10 -50.60
CA GLY A 366 43.30 63.67 -51.13
C GLY A 366 44.15 64.47 -50.11
N SER A 367 43.64 64.73 -48.91
CA SER A 367 44.26 65.60 -47.90
C SER A 367 43.98 65.12 -46.47
N ASN A 368 45.03 64.79 -45.71
CA ASN A 368 44.91 64.37 -44.31
C ASN A 368 44.57 65.55 -43.39
N GLU A 369 43.28 65.83 -43.21
CA GLU A 369 42.72 66.54 -42.05
C GLU A 369 41.50 65.75 -41.52
N ASP A 370 41.12 65.98 -40.26
CA ASP A 370 40.27 65.07 -39.50
C ASP A 370 38.85 64.84 -40.06
N VAL A 371 38.34 63.63 -39.82
CA VAL A 371 37.01 63.18 -40.25
C VAL A 371 35.93 64.10 -39.68
N SER A 372 35.15 64.73 -40.57
CA SER A 372 34.12 65.69 -40.18
C SER A 372 33.00 65.03 -39.35
N PRO A 373 32.45 65.73 -38.34
CA PRO A 373 31.45 65.16 -37.42
C PRO A 373 30.15 64.75 -38.14
N ASP A 374 29.85 65.35 -39.29
CA ASP A 374 28.70 65.04 -40.17
C ASP A 374 28.55 63.55 -40.54
N LEU A 375 29.65 62.78 -40.53
CA LEU A 375 29.61 61.34 -40.84
C LEU A 375 28.95 60.50 -39.73
N LYS A 376 28.96 60.95 -38.46
CA LYS A 376 28.36 60.19 -37.34
C LYS A 376 26.83 60.12 -37.39
N ASP A 377 26.18 61.07 -38.05
CA ASP A 377 24.71 61.09 -38.21
C ASP A 377 24.23 60.20 -39.37
N ARG A 378 25.11 59.75 -40.28
CA ARG A 378 24.75 59.04 -41.52
C ARG A 378 25.66 57.84 -41.80
N ILE A 379 25.63 56.94 -40.82
CA ILE A 379 26.44 55.73 -40.66
C ILE A 379 26.36 54.76 -41.87
N HIS A 380 25.25 54.72 -42.61
CA HIS A 380 25.08 53.90 -43.82
C HIS A 380 26.07 54.24 -44.94
N LEU A 381 26.62 55.46 -44.95
CA LEU A 381 27.67 55.86 -45.91
C LEU A 381 28.99 55.11 -45.70
N GLY A 382 29.15 54.36 -44.60
CA GLY A 382 30.24 53.40 -44.39
C GLY A 382 30.37 52.36 -45.51
N LEU A 383 29.26 51.98 -46.16
CA LEU A 383 29.25 51.04 -47.29
C LEU A 383 30.01 51.55 -48.53
N PHE A 384 30.14 52.87 -48.69
CA PHE A 384 30.67 53.51 -49.90
C PHE A 384 32.00 54.26 -49.69
N THR A 385 32.54 54.24 -48.47
CA THR A 385 33.68 55.09 -48.07
C THR A 385 34.99 54.31 -47.92
N ASP A 386 35.19 53.58 -46.83
CA ASP A 386 36.41 52.79 -46.54
C ASP A 386 36.18 51.78 -45.42
N ARG A 387 37.19 50.93 -45.15
CA ARG A 387 37.10 49.85 -44.17
C ARG A 387 36.86 50.33 -42.73
N ALA A 388 37.32 51.52 -42.33
CA ALA A 388 37.10 52.01 -40.96
C ALA A 388 35.64 52.40 -40.76
N SER A 389 35.10 53.28 -41.62
CA SER A 389 33.67 53.64 -41.57
C SER A 389 32.74 52.45 -41.88
N LEU A 390 33.17 51.48 -42.69
CA LEU A 390 32.46 50.22 -42.86
C LEU A 390 32.41 49.40 -41.56
N HIS A 391 33.51 49.32 -40.80
CA HIS A 391 33.53 48.63 -39.51
C HIS A 391 32.64 49.34 -38.48
N GLU A 392 32.62 50.68 -38.44
CA GLU A 392 31.70 51.46 -37.60
C GLU A 392 30.23 51.22 -37.97
N MET A 393 29.91 51.18 -39.27
CA MET A 393 28.57 50.82 -39.77
C MET A 393 28.16 49.42 -39.30
N ILE A 394 29.07 48.45 -39.41
CA ILE A 394 28.86 47.08 -38.97
C ILE A 394 28.67 46.98 -37.44
N ASP A 395 29.36 47.81 -36.65
CA ASP A 395 29.18 47.85 -35.18
C ASP A 395 27.84 48.48 -34.75
N VAL A 396 27.35 49.50 -35.46
CA VAL A 396 26.02 50.09 -35.20
C VAL A 396 24.92 49.12 -35.61
N GLU A 397 25.00 48.53 -36.79
CA GLU A 397 24.09 47.51 -37.29
C GLU A 397 24.10 46.28 -36.37
N GLY A 398 25.26 45.90 -35.84
CA GLY A 398 25.42 44.84 -34.84
C GLY A 398 24.71 45.14 -33.52
N LYS A 399 24.86 46.36 -32.97
CA LYS A 399 24.09 46.81 -31.79
C LYS A 399 22.59 46.78 -32.04
N HIS A 400 22.15 47.22 -33.23
CA HIS A 400 20.75 47.18 -33.62
C HIS A 400 20.19 45.74 -33.64
N HIS A 401 20.95 44.74 -34.11
CA HIS A 401 20.51 43.33 -34.02
C HIS A 401 20.39 42.83 -32.58
N LEU A 402 21.31 43.21 -31.68
CA LEU A 402 21.24 42.86 -30.25
C LEU A 402 20.02 43.52 -29.57
N GLU A 403 19.80 44.82 -29.80
CA GLU A 403 18.63 45.57 -29.29
C GLU A 403 17.29 44.98 -29.76
N ASN A 404 17.26 44.42 -30.98
CA ASN A 404 16.09 43.73 -31.53
C ASN A 404 16.00 42.24 -31.12
N GLY A 405 16.94 41.70 -30.34
CA GLY A 405 16.93 40.29 -29.93
C GLY A 405 17.26 39.27 -31.04
N HIS A 406 18.17 39.62 -31.96
CA HIS A 406 18.62 38.76 -33.06
C HIS A 406 20.14 38.47 -32.99
N PRO A 407 20.63 37.76 -31.94
CA PRO A 407 22.06 37.48 -31.78
C PRO A 407 22.67 36.73 -32.97
N ASP A 408 21.92 35.82 -33.62
CA ASP A 408 22.37 35.09 -34.81
C ASP A 408 22.85 36.02 -35.94
N LEU A 409 22.16 37.15 -36.15
CA LEU A 409 22.50 38.12 -37.19
C LEU A 409 23.70 38.98 -36.77
N PHE A 410 23.79 39.35 -35.49
CA PHE A 410 25.00 39.97 -34.92
C PHE A 410 26.23 39.05 -35.10
N GLN A 411 26.11 37.75 -34.82
CA GLN A 411 27.19 36.77 -34.94
C GLN A 411 27.67 36.63 -36.40
N GLN A 412 26.74 36.49 -37.36
CA GLN A 412 27.07 36.46 -38.79
C GLN A 412 27.72 37.75 -39.29
N LEU A 413 27.28 38.90 -38.77
CA LEU A 413 27.75 40.22 -39.15
C LEU A 413 29.14 40.53 -38.56
N MET A 414 29.43 40.10 -37.34
CA MET A 414 30.77 40.21 -36.74
C MET A 414 31.78 39.26 -37.39
N LEU A 415 31.34 38.09 -37.88
CA LEU A 415 32.18 37.19 -38.69
C LEU A 415 32.72 37.90 -39.95
N TRP A 416 31.96 38.83 -40.53
CA TRP A 416 32.44 39.64 -41.66
C TRP A 416 33.53 40.66 -41.29
N LYS A 417 33.66 41.04 -40.01
CA LYS A 417 34.79 41.85 -39.51
C LYS A 417 36.06 41.03 -39.26
N GLY A 418 35.90 39.72 -39.02
CA GLY A 418 37.00 38.79 -38.73
C GLY A 418 37.43 38.71 -37.25
N ASP A 419 36.91 39.54 -36.34
CA ASP A 419 37.21 39.45 -34.90
C ASP A 419 36.41 38.34 -34.20
N MET A 420 36.68 37.09 -34.61
CA MET A 420 36.02 35.94 -33.99
C MET A 420 36.42 35.74 -32.53
N LYS A 421 37.60 36.21 -32.10
CA LYS A 421 38.04 36.06 -30.70
C LYS A 421 37.24 36.98 -29.78
N GLY A 422 37.09 38.27 -30.11
CA GLY A 422 36.26 39.20 -29.35
C GLY A 422 34.81 38.77 -29.29
N VAL A 423 34.25 38.27 -30.40
CA VAL A 423 32.88 37.72 -30.45
C VAL A 423 32.69 36.55 -29.49
N LEU A 424 33.60 35.58 -29.48
CA LEU A 424 33.49 34.40 -28.63
C LEU A 424 33.68 34.73 -27.14
N GLN A 425 34.52 35.71 -26.82
CA GLN A 425 34.66 36.21 -25.44
C GLN A 425 33.41 36.96 -24.98
N ALA A 426 32.91 37.93 -25.76
CA ALA A 426 31.70 38.67 -25.44
C ALA A 426 30.44 37.79 -25.36
N ALA A 427 30.33 36.76 -26.21
CA ALA A 427 29.23 35.80 -26.15
C ALA A 427 29.31 34.90 -24.90
N ALA A 428 30.52 34.46 -24.49
CA ALA A 428 30.71 33.70 -23.26
C ALA A 428 30.39 34.53 -22.01
N GLU A 429 30.83 35.80 -21.95
CA GLU A 429 30.56 36.72 -20.84
C GLU A 429 29.07 37.03 -20.64
N ARG A 430 28.26 36.91 -21.70
CA ARG A 430 26.81 37.15 -21.67
C ARG A 430 25.97 35.87 -21.51
N GLY A 431 26.55 34.69 -21.66
CA GLY A 431 25.79 33.43 -21.78
C GLY A 431 25.03 33.30 -23.11
N GLU A 432 25.54 33.92 -24.19
CA GLU A 432 24.97 33.94 -25.54
C GLU A 432 25.68 32.96 -26.51
N LEU A 433 26.49 32.01 -26.01
CA LEU A 433 27.12 31.00 -26.87
C LEU A 433 26.06 30.06 -27.48
N THR A 434 26.27 29.70 -28.75
CA THR A 434 25.40 28.82 -29.54
C THR A 434 26.20 27.69 -30.15
N ASP A 435 25.53 26.61 -30.56
CA ASP A 435 26.16 25.51 -31.31
C ASP A 435 26.84 26.01 -32.60
N GLN A 436 26.33 27.10 -33.21
CA GLN A 436 26.94 27.73 -34.38
C GLN A 436 28.26 28.43 -34.02
N LEU A 437 28.32 29.19 -32.93
CA LEU A 437 29.57 29.81 -32.47
C LEU A 437 30.63 28.76 -32.10
N VAL A 438 30.23 27.67 -31.43
CA VAL A 438 31.13 26.56 -31.10
C VAL A 438 31.63 25.85 -32.35
N ALA A 439 30.81 25.69 -33.40
CA ALA A 439 31.22 25.15 -34.69
C ALA A 439 32.18 26.06 -35.48
N ILE A 440 32.14 27.38 -35.27
CA ILE A 440 33.00 28.37 -35.95
C ILE A 440 34.32 28.59 -35.19
N SER A 441 34.33 28.43 -33.87
CA SER A 441 35.52 28.68 -33.03
C SER A 441 36.83 27.94 -33.41
N PRO A 442 36.84 26.75 -34.07
CA PRO A 442 38.08 26.16 -34.60
C PRO A 442 38.85 27.07 -35.58
N MET A 443 38.17 28.04 -36.23
CA MET A 443 38.79 29.03 -37.12
C MET A 443 39.73 30.00 -36.37
N VAL A 444 39.59 30.11 -35.04
CA VAL A 444 40.52 30.87 -34.17
C VAL A 444 41.67 29.97 -33.66
N GLY A 445 41.54 28.65 -33.81
CA GLY A 445 42.51 27.64 -33.41
C GLY A 445 42.01 26.70 -32.30
N TYR A 446 42.62 25.53 -32.20
CA TYR A 446 42.17 24.43 -31.32
C TYR A 446 42.01 24.85 -29.84
N GLN A 447 42.93 25.64 -29.30
CA GLN A 447 42.85 26.12 -27.91
C GLN A 447 41.66 27.07 -27.67
N ALA A 448 41.30 27.88 -28.66
CA ALA A 448 40.09 28.71 -28.59
C ALA A 448 38.82 27.85 -28.67
N TRP A 449 38.81 26.82 -29.53
CA TRP A 449 37.71 25.84 -29.58
C TRP A 449 37.51 25.14 -28.23
N VAL A 450 38.55 24.51 -27.65
CA VAL A 450 38.45 23.84 -26.33
C VAL A 450 37.90 24.79 -25.25
N TRP A 451 38.42 26.02 -25.18
CA TRP A 451 37.93 27.04 -24.25
C TRP A 451 36.45 27.39 -24.48
N THR A 452 36.00 27.57 -25.73
CA THR A 452 34.58 27.83 -26.01
C THR A 452 33.69 26.64 -25.71
N VAL A 453 34.17 25.40 -25.90
CA VAL A 453 33.41 24.18 -25.57
C VAL A 453 33.24 24.07 -24.05
N GLU A 454 34.27 24.36 -23.26
CA GLU A 454 34.13 24.43 -21.80
C GLU A 454 33.20 25.56 -21.33
N ALA A 455 33.32 26.75 -21.93
CA ALA A 455 32.44 27.88 -21.62
C ALA A 455 30.99 27.57 -21.98
N PHE A 456 30.74 26.94 -23.12
CA PHE A 456 29.41 26.51 -23.55
C PHE A 456 28.86 25.38 -22.69
N ALA A 457 29.68 24.40 -22.29
CA ALA A 457 29.27 23.37 -21.34
C ALA A 457 28.83 23.99 -20.00
N LYS A 458 29.60 24.95 -19.46
CA LYS A 458 29.21 25.70 -18.24
C LYS A 458 27.91 26.48 -18.43
N GLN A 459 27.74 27.15 -19.57
CA GLN A 459 26.48 27.84 -19.92
C GLN A 459 25.29 26.87 -20.01
N LEU A 460 25.47 25.69 -20.62
CA LEU A 460 24.43 24.67 -20.72
C LEU A 460 24.06 24.07 -19.35
N CYS A 461 24.99 23.97 -18.41
CA CYS A 461 24.67 23.61 -17.02
C CYS A 461 23.80 24.67 -16.32
N PHE A 462 24.01 25.96 -16.58
CA PHE A 462 23.11 27.03 -16.11
C PHE A 462 21.75 27.04 -16.84
N GLN A 463 21.63 26.35 -17.98
CA GLN A 463 20.38 26.14 -18.73
C GLN A 463 19.75 24.76 -18.45
N GLU A 464 20.21 24.05 -17.41
CA GLU A 464 19.76 22.71 -17.00
C GLU A 464 19.96 21.60 -18.07
N GLN A 465 20.72 21.86 -19.14
CA GLN A 465 20.96 20.92 -20.26
C GLN A 465 22.20 20.03 -20.01
N TYR A 466 22.26 19.37 -18.85
CA TYR A 466 23.44 18.63 -18.37
C TYR A 466 23.92 17.53 -19.34
N VAL A 467 23.00 16.77 -19.96
CA VAL A 467 23.35 15.71 -20.94
C VAL A 467 23.99 16.30 -22.20
N LYS A 468 23.55 17.49 -22.63
CA LYS A 468 24.18 18.23 -23.73
C LYS A 468 25.55 18.77 -23.32
N ALA A 469 25.67 19.37 -22.14
CA ALA A 469 26.94 19.84 -21.59
C ALA A 469 27.98 18.71 -21.49
N ALA A 470 27.59 17.55 -20.95
CA ALA A 470 28.43 16.34 -20.89
C ALA A 470 28.83 15.85 -22.29
N SER A 471 27.93 15.88 -23.26
CA SER A 471 28.24 15.55 -24.67
C SER A 471 29.29 16.50 -25.28
N HIS A 472 29.25 17.78 -24.92
CA HIS A 472 30.28 18.74 -25.31
C HIS A 472 31.62 18.48 -24.59
N LEU A 473 31.63 18.18 -23.29
CA LEU A 473 32.84 17.77 -22.56
C LEU A 473 33.47 16.48 -23.15
N LEU A 474 32.66 15.54 -23.63
CA LEU A 474 33.12 14.34 -24.34
C LEU A 474 33.78 14.65 -25.70
N SER A 475 33.40 15.75 -26.36
CA SER A 475 34.02 16.17 -27.63
C SER A 475 35.46 16.68 -27.45
N ILE A 476 35.77 17.26 -26.28
CA ILE A 476 37.12 17.65 -25.85
C ILE A 476 37.82 16.55 -25.03
N HIS A 477 37.33 15.31 -25.12
CA HIS A 477 37.86 14.10 -24.45
C HIS A 477 37.86 14.12 -22.91
N LYS A 478 37.17 15.06 -22.26
CA LYS A 478 37.09 15.16 -20.79
C LYS A 478 36.03 14.22 -20.21
N VAL A 479 36.24 12.91 -20.40
CA VAL A 479 35.30 11.83 -20.03
C VAL A 479 34.94 11.86 -18.55
N TYR A 480 35.94 11.95 -17.66
CA TYR A 480 35.71 11.95 -16.22
C TYR A 480 34.90 13.16 -15.73
N GLU A 481 35.17 14.36 -16.26
CA GLU A 481 34.40 15.57 -15.96
C GLU A 481 32.95 15.47 -16.48
N ALA A 482 32.75 14.87 -17.66
CA ALA A 482 31.41 14.62 -18.21
C ALA A 482 30.60 13.62 -17.38
N VAL A 483 31.25 12.56 -16.86
CA VAL A 483 30.64 11.55 -16.00
C VAL A 483 30.28 12.13 -14.62
N GLU A 484 31.20 12.85 -13.98
CA GLU A 484 30.96 13.45 -12.66
C GLU A 484 29.88 14.55 -12.72
N LEU A 485 29.86 15.35 -13.80
CA LEU A 485 28.78 16.32 -14.03
C LEU A 485 27.40 15.65 -14.06
N LEU A 486 27.28 14.47 -14.67
CA LEU A 486 26.01 13.73 -14.72
C LEU A 486 25.70 13.06 -13.37
N LYS A 487 26.69 12.51 -12.67
CA LYS A 487 26.55 11.94 -11.32
C LYS A 487 25.99 12.97 -10.32
N VAL A 488 26.58 14.17 -10.28
CA VAL A 488 26.18 15.25 -9.36
C VAL A 488 24.76 15.75 -9.64
N ASN A 489 24.32 15.72 -10.90
CA ASN A 489 22.94 16.08 -11.30
C ASN A 489 22.00 14.86 -11.40
N HIS A 490 22.36 13.73 -10.80
CA HIS A 490 21.58 12.48 -10.71
C HIS A 490 21.23 11.77 -12.04
N PHE A 491 21.89 12.12 -13.15
CA PHE A 491 21.78 11.44 -14.45
C PHE A 491 22.64 10.16 -14.48
N TYR A 492 22.40 9.25 -13.53
CA TYR A 492 23.22 8.04 -13.34
C TYR A 492 23.18 7.09 -14.55
N ARG A 493 22.03 6.99 -15.25
CA ARG A 493 21.90 6.09 -16.42
C ARG A 493 22.82 6.55 -17.55
N GLU A 494 22.80 7.84 -17.86
CA GLU A 494 23.64 8.49 -18.86
C GLU A 494 25.12 8.42 -18.46
N ALA A 495 25.44 8.69 -17.18
CA ALA A 495 26.79 8.58 -16.64
C ALA A 495 27.36 7.16 -16.79
N ILE A 496 26.58 6.13 -16.43
CA ILE A 496 26.97 4.71 -16.53
C ILE A 496 27.14 4.28 -17.99
N VAL A 497 26.27 4.74 -18.91
CA VAL A 497 26.41 4.45 -20.34
C VAL A 497 27.69 5.09 -20.90
N ILE A 498 27.97 6.35 -20.56
CA ILE A 498 29.19 7.04 -20.98
C ILE A 498 30.44 6.37 -20.39
N ALA A 499 30.40 5.99 -19.11
CA ALA A 499 31.48 5.25 -18.45
C ALA A 499 31.74 3.91 -19.15
N LYS A 500 30.72 3.05 -19.31
CA LYS A 500 30.87 1.75 -20.00
C LYS A 500 31.28 1.86 -21.47
N ALA A 501 30.96 2.96 -22.15
CA ALA A 501 31.33 3.17 -23.55
C ALA A 501 32.73 3.76 -23.76
N ARG A 502 33.40 4.27 -22.71
CA ARG A 502 34.68 5.01 -22.83
C ARG A 502 35.77 4.60 -21.85
N LEU A 503 35.42 4.01 -20.71
CA LEU A 503 36.33 3.52 -19.68
C LEU A 503 36.47 1.99 -19.79
N ARG A 504 37.35 1.40 -18.98
CA ARG A 504 37.47 -0.07 -18.88
C ARG A 504 36.42 -0.62 -17.92
N PRO A 505 35.99 -1.89 -18.04
CA PRO A 505 35.02 -2.48 -17.10
C PRO A 505 35.49 -2.47 -15.65
N GLU A 506 36.81 -2.47 -15.42
CA GLU A 506 37.44 -2.48 -14.10
C GLU A 506 37.73 -1.08 -13.54
N ASP A 507 37.30 -0.01 -14.23
CA ASP A 507 37.51 1.38 -13.76
C ASP A 507 36.68 1.64 -12.48
N PRO A 508 37.30 2.11 -11.37
CA PRO A 508 36.61 2.26 -10.10
C PRO A 508 35.43 3.24 -10.16
N ILE A 509 35.41 4.19 -11.10
CA ILE A 509 34.30 5.13 -11.28
C ILE A 509 33.03 4.40 -11.73
N LEU A 510 33.15 3.32 -12.52
CA LEU A 510 31.98 2.52 -12.89
C LEU A 510 31.36 1.83 -11.67
N LYS A 511 32.18 1.33 -10.75
CA LYS A 511 31.70 0.74 -9.49
C LYS A 511 31.07 1.80 -8.58
N ASP A 512 31.71 2.95 -8.41
CA ASP A 512 31.23 4.08 -7.61
C ASP A 512 29.91 4.67 -8.15
N LEU A 513 29.74 4.78 -9.48
CA LEU A 513 28.46 5.15 -10.10
C LEU A 513 27.35 4.15 -9.75
N TYR A 514 27.63 2.85 -9.84
CA TYR A 514 26.65 1.82 -9.51
C TYR A 514 26.28 1.83 -8.03
N THR A 515 27.26 1.90 -7.11
CA THR A 515 26.96 1.95 -5.67
C THR A 515 26.30 3.27 -5.26
N SER A 516 26.67 4.40 -5.86
CA SER A 516 26.03 5.70 -5.64
C SER A 516 24.57 5.68 -6.08
N TRP A 517 24.28 5.12 -7.26
CA TRP A 517 22.91 5.02 -7.76
C TRP A 517 22.09 4.02 -6.95
N ALA A 518 22.68 2.88 -6.56
CA ALA A 518 22.02 1.88 -5.73
C ALA A 518 21.64 2.43 -4.34
N ALA A 519 22.53 3.16 -3.68
CA ALA A 519 22.29 3.78 -2.37
C ALA A 519 21.31 4.98 -2.41
N LEU A 520 21.00 5.51 -3.59
CA LEU A 520 19.89 6.44 -3.81
C LEU A 520 18.58 5.65 -3.99
N LEU A 521 18.56 4.69 -4.93
CA LEU A 521 17.40 3.82 -5.19
C LEU A 521 16.93 3.05 -3.95
N GLU A 522 17.83 2.67 -3.04
CA GLU A 522 17.52 2.01 -1.77
C GLU A 522 16.77 2.94 -0.79
N LYS A 523 17.07 4.25 -0.81
CA LYS A 523 16.31 5.26 -0.04
C LYS A 523 14.97 5.57 -0.70
N ASP A 524 14.92 5.54 -2.02
CA ASP A 524 13.71 5.71 -2.82
C ASP A 524 12.82 4.45 -2.82
N GLY A 525 13.16 3.38 -2.09
CA GLY A 525 12.40 2.12 -2.01
C GLY A 525 12.49 1.20 -3.25
N HIS A 526 13.25 1.59 -4.27
CA HIS A 526 13.37 0.89 -5.56
C HIS A 526 14.35 -0.30 -5.51
N TYR A 527 14.14 -1.21 -4.53
CA TYR A 527 15.03 -2.34 -4.21
C TYR A 527 15.41 -3.21 -5.43
N SER A 528 14.44 -3.51 -6.30
CA SER A 528 14.63 -4.32 -7.52
C SER A 528 15.61 -3.69 -8.53
N MET A 529 15.75 -2.36 -8.52
CA MET A 529 16.71 -1.63 -9.37
C MET A 529 18.06 -1.46 -8.63
N ALA A 530 18.02 -1.15 -7.33
CA ALA A 530 19.22 -1.06 -6.50
C ALA A 530 20.03 -2.37 -6.53
N ALA A 531 19.37 -3.53 -6.44
CA ALA A 531 20.01 -4.85 -6.55
C ALA A 531 20.70 -5.07 -7.91
N LYS A 532 20.08 -4.66 -9.03
CA LYS A 532 20.70 -4.71 -10.37
C LYS A 532 21.95 -3.83 -10.44
N CYS A 533 21.96 -2.69 -9.73
CA CYS A 533 23.13 -1.83 -9.61
C CYS A 533 24.23 -2.45 -8.74
N TYR A 534 23.91 -3.06 -7.59
CA TYR A 534 24.89 -3.79 -6.77
C TYR A 534 25.50 -5.00 -7.50
N LEU A 535 24.72 -5.72 -8.31
CA LEU A 535 25.26 -6.74 -9.23
C LEU A 535 26.19 -6.12 -10.28
N GLY A 536 25.81 -4.96 -10.85
CA GLY A 536 26.67 -4.17 -11.74
C GLY A 536 27.98 -3.67 -11.09
N ALA A 537 27.99 -3.49 -9.77
CA ALA A 537 29.16 -3.15 -8.95
C ALA A 537 30.00 -4.38 -8.51
N SER A 538 29.60 -5.59 -8.92
CA SER A 538 30.17 -6.86 -8.46
C SER A 538 30.14 -7.03 -6.93
N SER A 539 29.01 -6.69 -6.31
CA SER A 539 28.72 -6.90 -4.88
C SER A 539 27.39 -7.65 -4.69
N PRO A 540 27.37 -8.98 -4.91
CA PRO A 540 26.13 -9.77 -4.88
C PRO A 540 25.49 -9.86 -3.49
N TYR A 541 26.30 -9.94 -2.43
CA TYR A 541 25.83 -9.95 -1.03
C TYR A 541 24.91 -8.75 -0.73
N ASP A 542 25.32 -7.54 -1.12
CA ASP A 542 24.52 -6.33 -0.95
C ASP A 542 23.26 -6.35 -1.83
N ALA A 543 23.34 -6.89 -3.05
CA ALA A 543 22.16 -7.04 -3.92
C ALA A 543 21.09 -7.95 -3.29
N VAL A 544 21.49 -9.12 -2.77
CA VAL A 544 20.63 -10.07 -2.05
C VAL A 544 19.99 -9.42 -0.82
N LYS A 545 20.82 -8.77 0.00
CA LYS A 545 20.39 -8.05 1.21
C LYS A 545 19.39 -6.92 0.90
N VAL A 546 19.56 -6.23 -0.21
CA VAL A 546 18.69 -5.12 -0.62
C VAL A 546 17.39 -5.61 -1.24
N LEU A 547 17.36 -6.72 -1.99
CA LEU A 547 16.10 -7.38 -2.36
C LEU A 547 15.32 -7.84 -1.13
N ALA A 548 16.00 -8.43 -0.14
CA ALA A 548 15.38 -8.92 1.09
C ALA A 548 14.74 -7.82 1.96
N LYS A 549 15.12 -6.54 1.79
CA LYS A 549 14.46 -5.41 2.44
C LYS A 549 13.03 -5.17 1.96
N LYS A 550 12.68 -5.60 0.74
CA LYS A 550 11.34 -5.43 0.16
C LYS A 550 10.27 -6.27 0.86
N GLY A 551 10.66 -7.34 1.56
CA GLY A 551 9.78 -8.14 2.42
C GLY A 551 8.78 -9.07 1.70
N ASP A 552 8.39 -8.78 0.47
CA ASP A 552 7.48 -9.64 -0.31
C ASP A 552 8.05 -11.05 -0.52
N VAL A 553 7.19 -12.08 -0.45
CA VAL A 553 7.51 -13.49 -0.73
C VAL A 553 8.29 -13.66 -2.04
N THR A 554 7.85 -13.03 -3.14
CA THR A 554 8.54 -13.11 -4.44
C THR A 554 9.92 -12.45 -4.43
N SER A 555 10.11 -11.42 -3.62
CA SER A 555 11.37 -10.70 -3.47
C SER A 555 12.34 -11.46 -2.55
N LEU A 556 11.83 -12.17 -1.54
CA LEU A 556 12.61 -13.09 -0.70
C LEU A 556 13.02 -14.37 -1.46
N LYS A 557 12.11 -14.99 -2.24
CA LYS A 557 12.41 -16.15 -3.09
C LYS A 557 13.53 -15.81 -4.10
N THR A 558 13.37 -14.72 -4.86
CA THR A 558 14.40 -14.28 -5.81
C THR A 558 15.70 -13.81 -5.14
N ALA A 559 15.66 -13.25 -3.93
CA ALA A 559 16.87 -12.94 -3.17
C ALA A 559 17.64 -14.19 -2.73
N ALA A 560 16.93 -15.24 -2.29
CA ALA A 560 17.55 -16.52 -1.97
C ALA A 560 18.13 -17.20 -3.22
N GLU A 561 17.35 -17.34 -4.29
CA GLU A 561 17.82 -17.88 -5.57
C GLU A 561 19.07 -17.13 -6.09
N LEU A 562 19.10 -15.79 -5.97
CA LEU A 562 20.27 -14.97 -6.30
C LEU A 562 21.47 -15.24 -5.37
N GLY A 563 21.24 -15.44 -4.08
CA GLY A 563 22.27 -15.81 -3.11
C GLY A 563 22.92 -17.15 -3.43
N LEU A 564 22.10 -18.17 -3.72
CA LEU A 564 22.57 -19.50 -4.14
C LEU A 564 23.38 -19.43 -5.44
N VAL A 565 22.92 -18.70 -6.45
CA VAL A 565 23.65 -18.47 -7.72
C VAL A 565 24.96 -17.69 -7.51
N SER A 566 25.04 -16.86 -6.45
CA SER A 566 26.23 -16.09 -6.09
C SER A 566 27.22 -16.83 -5.19
N GLY A 567 26.86 -18.00 -4.65
CA GLY A 567 27.65 -18.77 -3.68
C GLY A 567 27.47 -18.35 -2.21
N GLU A 568 26.53 -17.46 -1.92
CA GLU A 568 26.24 -16.94 -0.57
C GLU A 568 25.25 -17.88 0.17
N GLU A 569 25.64 -19.15 0.36
CA GLU A 569 24.72 -20.22 0.79
C GLU A 569 24.05 -19.97 2.15
N GLU A 570 24.76 -19.42 3.14
CA GLU A 570 24.20 -19.13 4.47
C GLU A 570 23.12 -18.03 4.42
N LEU A 571 23.42 -16.92 3.72
CA LEU A 571 22.46 -15.83 3.53
C LEU A 571 21.24 -16.33 2.75
N SER A 572 21.46 -17.09 1.68
CA SER A 572 20.40 -17.75 0.91
C SER A 572 19.52 -18.64 1.78
N ALA A 573 20.10 -19.48 2.64
CA ALA A 573 19.36 -20.39 3.50
C ALA A 573 18.49 -19.64 4.53
N THR A 574 19.00 -18.56 5.14
CA THR A 574 18.19 -17.74 6.06
C THR A 574 17.02 -17.02 5.36
N LEU A 575 17.21 -16.58 4.12
CA LEU A 575 16.15 -15.95 3.32
C LEU A 575 15.12 -16.96 2.80
N SER A 576 15.55 -18.15 2.40
CA SER A 576 14.66 -19.28 2.05
C SER A 576 13.77 -19.69 3.21
N PHE A 577 14.32 -19.82 4.43
CA PHE A 577 13.53 -20.12 5.62
C PHE A 577 12.51 -19.02 5.94
N ARG A 578 12.93 -17.74 5.89
CA ARG A 578 12.01 -16.61 6.08
C ARG A 578 10.89 -16.60 5.03
N CYS A 579 11.23 -16.80 3.77
CA CYS A 579 10.25 -16.90 2.67
C CYS A 579 9.21 -18.01 2.93
N ALA A 580 9.65 -19.17 3.43
CA ALA A 580 8.75 -20.26 3.81
C ALA A 580 7.84 -19.90 5.00
N GLN A 581 8.35 -19.15 6.00
CA GLN A 581 7.53 -18.64 7.11
C GLN A 581 6.46 -17.63 6.65
N ASP A 582 6.81 -16.72 5.73
CA ASP A 582 5.85 -15.77 5.16
C ASP A 582 4.80 -16.49 4.26
N LEU A 583 5.21 -17.53 3.52
CA LEU A 583 4.30 -18.42 2.79
C LEU A 583 3.33 -19.19 3.70
N LEU A 584 3.77 -19.64 4.88
CA LEU A 584 2.91 -20.27 5.90
C LEU A 584 1.81 -19.30 6.39
N LEU A 585 2.10 -18.01 6.54
CA LEU A 585 1.08 -17.02 6.89
C LEU A 585 -0.02 -16.95 5.81
N SER A 586 0.34 -17.13 4.54
CA SER A 586 -0.59 -17.20 3.39
C SER A 586 -1.25 -18.57 3.15
N ARG A 587 -0.89 -19.62 3.92
CA ARG A 587 -1.34 -21.02 3.75
C ARG A 587 -0.99 -21.63 2.37
N ASN A 588 0.17 -21.29 1.81
CA ASN A 588 0.69 -21.89 0.56
C ASN A 588 1.87 -22.81 0.85
N TRP A 589 1.61 -24.13 0.91
CA TRP A 589 2.59 -25.13 1.37
C TRP A 589 3.49 -25.67 0.25
N VAL A 590 2.98 -25.66 -0.99
CA VAL A 590 3.70 -26.14 -2.19
C VAL A 590 4.94 -25.27 -2.45
N GLU A 591 4.75 -23.96 -2.62
CA GLU A 591 5.86 -23.03 -2.85
C GLU A 591 6.86 -22.99 -1.68
N ALA A 592 6.38 -23.20 -0.44
CA ALA A 592 7.25 -23.24 0.74
C ALA A 592 8.19 -24.46 0.69
N GLN A 593 7.69 -25.64 0.30
CA GLN A 593 8.51 -26.85 0.19
C GLN A 593 9.43 -26.84 -1.04
N GLU A 594 9.05 -26.17 -2.14
CA GLU A 594 9.94 -25.88 -3.27
C GLU A 594 11.12 -25.01 -2.86
N VAL A 595 10.87 -23.89 -2.17
CA VAL A 595 11.94 -22.96 -1.73
C VAL A 595 12.93 -23.68 -0.81
N LEU A 596 12.43 -24.48 0.14
CA LEU A 596 13.28 -25.26 1.05
C LEU A 596 14.04 -26.41 0.35
N GLN A 597 13.51 -26.98 -0.74
CA GLN A 597 14.14 -28.08 -1.48
C GLN A 597 15.52 -27.73 -2.05
N HIS A 598 15.78 -26.44 -2.32
CA HIS A 598 17.05 -25.97 -2.87
C HIS A 598 18.22 -26.04 -1.87
N HIS A 599 17.95 -26.20 -0.57
CA HIS A 599 18.97 -26.15 0.50
C HIS A 599 19.05 -27.44 1.31
N LYS A 600 20.17 -28.17 1.21
CA LYS A 600 20.47 -29.36 2.02
C LYS A 600 20.56 -29.05 3.53
N SER A 601 20.94 -27.84 3.89
CA SER A 601 21.01 -27.36 5.28
C SER A 601 19.64 -27.12 5.92
N LEU A 602 18.58 -26.95 5.12
CA LEU A 602 17.21 -26.73 5.61
C LEU A 602 16.36 -28.02 5.58
N PHE A 603 16.98 -29.17 5.33
CA PHE A 603 16.27 -30.44 5.15
C PHE A 603 15.43 -30.82 6.38
N GLY A 604 15.98 -30.72 7.60
CA GLY A 604 15.20 -30.93 8.82
C GLY A 604 13.99 -29.99 8.93
N GLN A 605 14.11 -28.72 8.50
CA GLN A 605 13.00 -27.78 8.50
C GLN A 605 11.95 -28.13 7.43
N ARG A 606 12.35 -28.67 6.27
CA ARG A 606 11.40 -29.14 5.22
C ARG A 606 10.48 -30.25 5.76
N LEU A 607 10.98 -31.11 6.65
CA LEU A 607 10.16 -32.10 7.38
C LEU A 607 9.13 -31.42 8.31
N VAL A 608 9.50 -30.33 9.00
CA VAL A 608 8.57 -29.53 9.83
C VAL A 608 7.43 -28.97 9.00
N PHE A 609 7.75 -28.36 7.85
CA PHE A 609 6.72 -27.83 6.94
C PHE A 609 5.79 -28.93 6.38
N CYS A 610 6.33 -30.12 6.09
CA CYS A 610 5.53 -31.27 5.67
C CYS A 610 4.57 -31.78 6.77
N LEU A 611 5.04 -31.91 8.02
CA LEU A 611 4.17 -32.32 9.13
C LEU A 611 3.13 -31.26 9.46
N ASN A 612 3.51 -29.98 9.44
CA ASN A 612 2.59 -28.86 9.67
C ASN A 612 1.50 -28.80 8.59
N GLU A 613 1.84 -29.07 7.33
CA GLU A 613 0.86 -29.18 6.25
C GLU A 613 -0.16 -30.30 6.52
N LEU A 614 0.30 -31.51 6.87
CA LEU A 614 -0.56 -32.64 7.23
C LEU A 614 -1.44 -32.32 8.43
N LEU A 615 -0.87 -31.72 9.48
CA LEU A 615 -1.60 -31.30 10.68
C LEU A 615 -2.67 -30.24 10.34
N CYS A 616 -2.34 -29.23 9.54
CA CYS A 616 -3.29 -28.23 9.05
C CYS A 616 -4.42 -28.86 8.23
N LYS A 617 -4.11 -29.85 7.38
CA LYS A 617 -5.10 -30.59 6.56
C LYS A 617 -6.06 -31.38 7.46
N CYS A 618 -5.57 -32.12 8.46
CA CYS A 618 -6.38 -32.84 9.44
C CYS A 618 -7.26 -31.89 10.31
N LEU A 619 -6.70 -30.79 10.80
CA LEU A 619 -7.45 -29.76 11.54
C LEU A 619 -8.55 -29.13 10.67
N SER A 620 -8.29 -28.90 9.37
CA SER A 620 -9.24 -28.34 8.40
C SER A 620 -10.37 -29.31 8.00
N GLU A 621 -10.19 -30.61 8.20
CA GLU A 621 -11.26 -31.61 8.02
C GLU A 621 -12.20 -31.66 9.24
N ARG A 622 -11.67 -31.50 10.46
CA ARG A 622 -12.48 -31.51 11.71
C ARG A 622 -13.20 -30.20 12.00
N ASN A 623 -12.59 -29.06 11.69
CA ASN A 623 -13.15 -27.73 11.96
C ASN A 623 -13.60 -27.03 10.66
N PRO A 624 -14.72 -27.44 10.03
CA PRO A 624 -15.18 -26.87 8.75
C PRO A 624 -15.59 -25.39 8.86
N SER A 625 -15.78 -24.87 10.07
CA SER A 625 -16.03 -23.47 10.40
C SER A 625 -14.89 -22.52 10.01
N ASP A 626 -13.63 -22.99 9.99
CA ASP A 626 -12.44 -22.16 9.69
C ASP A 626 -12.17 -21.99 8.18
N ARG A 627 -13.05 -22.54 7.32
CA ARG A 627 -13.00 -22.35 5.86
C ARG A 627 -13.33 -20.92 5.39
N LYS A 628 -13.50 -19.96 6.30
CA LYS A 628 -13.81 -18.54 6.03
C LYS A 628 -12.58 -17.68 5.64
N SER A 629 -11.43 -18.30 5.38
CA SER A 629 -10.25 -17.63 4.80
C SER A 629 -10.55 -17.13 3.38
N PRO A 630 -10.22 -15.87 3.02
CA PRO A 630 -10.47 -15.35 1.67
C PRO A 630 -9.56 -15.97 0.59
N VAL A 631 -8.48 -16.65 1.00
CA VAL A 631 -7.62 -17.45 0.11
C VAL A 631 -7.76 -18.93 0.48
N PRO A 632 -8.03 -19.83 -0.48
CA PRO A 632 -8.04 -21.27 -0.21
C PRO A 632 -6.61 -21.78 0.02
N PRO A 633 -6.38 -22.65 1.01
CA PRO A 633 -5.05 -23.18 1.30
C PRO A 633 -4.54 -24.06 0.16
N CYS A 634 -3.31 -23.83 -0.29
CA CYS A 634 -2.66 -24.65 -1.33
C CYS A 634 -1.96 -25.84 -0.65
N TYR A 635 -2.69 -26.94 -0.52
CA TYR A 635 -2.20 -28.23 -0.05
C TYR A 635 -1.77 -29.13 -1.22
N HIS A 636 -0.77 -29.97 -0.99
CA HIS A 636 -0.42 -31.09 -1.85
C HIS A 636 -1.54 -32.16 -1.87
N SER A 637 -1.72 -32.75 -3.05
CA SER A 637 -2.66 -33.85 -3.30
C SER A 637 -2.13 -35.21 -2.81
N TRP A 638 -1.55 -35.26 -1.61
CA TRP A 638 -1.16 -36.51 -0.97
C TRP A 638 -2.41 -37.32 -0.58
N GLU A 639 -2.44 -38.59 -0.99
CA GLU A 639 -3.43 -39.58 -0.57
C GLU A 639 -3.16 -39.93 0.90
N LEU A 640 -4.17 -39.74 1.76
CA LEU A 640 -4.02 -39.97 3.20
C LEU A 640 -4.69 -41.28 3.59
N ASN A 641 -3.89 -42.25 4.05
CA ASN A 641 -4.39 -43.53 4.55
C ASN A 641 -5.09 -43.34 5.91
N ARG A 642 -6.40 -43.06 5.87
CA ARG A 642 -7.23 -42.78 7.07
C ARG A 642 -7.30 -43.91 8.10
N GLY A 643 -6.75 -45.10 7.80
CA GLY A 643 -6.67 -46.24 8.73
C GLY A 643 -5.31 -46.41 9.44
N ALA A 644 -4.30 -45.61 9.10
CA ALA A 644 -2.98 -45.64 9.75
C ALA A 644 -2.88 -44.61 10.90
N SER A 645 -1.89 -44.76 11.79
CA SER A 645 -1.63 -43.70 12.78
C SER A 645 -1.06 -42.45 12.11
N PHE A 646 -1.20 -41.29 12.76
CA PHE A 646 -0.69 -40.02 12.21
C PHE A 646 0.82 -40.06 11.95
N PHE A 647 1.61 -40.73 12.81
CA PHE A 647 3.05 -40.86 12.60
C PHE A 647 3.40 -41.78 11.43
N ASP A 648 2.72 -42.91 11.28
CA ASP A 648 2.97 -43.82 10.15
C ASP A 648 2.63 -43.14 8.81
N MET A 649 1.53 -42.37 8.76
CA MET A 649 1.14 -41.54 7.61
C MET A 649 2.16 -40.46 7.28
N VAL A 650 2.72 -39.76 8.28
CA VAL A 650 3.79 -38.77 8.09
C VAL A 650 5.05 -39.44 7.52
N ILE A 651 5.44 -40.60 8.06
CA ILE A 651 6.64 -41.34 7.63
C ILE A 651 6.47 -41.88 6.21
N GLU A 652 5.29 -42.38 5.84
CA GLU A 652 4.96 -42.80 4.46
C GLU A 652 5.09 -41.64 3.46
N VAL A 653 4.62 -40.43 3.82
CA VAL A 653 4.81 -39.22 2.99
C VAL A 653 6.29 -38.82 2.90
N TRP A 654 7.03 -38.90 4.00
CA TRP A 654 8.47 -38.58 4.03
C TRP A 654 9.32 -39.53 3.18
N GLN A 655 9.00 -40.83 3.19
CA GLN A 655 9.65 -41.82 2.33
C GLN A 655 9.31 -41.55 0.85
N ASN A 656 8.03 -41.55 0.51
CA ASN A 656 7.56 -41.50 -0.89
C ASN A 656 7.88 -40.18 -1.62
N ILE A 657 7.96 -39.04 -0.93
CA ILE A 657 8.07 -37.69 -1.55
C ILE A 657 9.35 -36.95 -1.16
N LEU A 658 9.92 -37.21 0.02
CA LEU A 658 11.14 -36.52 0.50
C LEU A 658 12.40 -37.39 0.44
N GLY A 659 12.26 -38.69 0.16
CA GLY A 659 13.39 -39.63 -0.02
C GLY A 659 14.06 -40.06 1.29
N MET A 660 13.30 -40.13 2.39
CA MET A 660 13.76 -40.49 3.74
C MET A 660 14.04 -42.00 3.90
N ASP A 661 14.93 -42.53 3.07
CA ASP A 661 15.21 -43.97 2.96
C ASP A 661 16.20 -44.49 4.03
N THR A 662 16.95 -43.63 4.71
CA THR A 662 17.98 -44.05 5.68
C THR A 662 17.82 -43.45 7.07
N THR A 663 18.13 -44.25 8.09
CA THR A 663 18.13 -43.82 9.50
C THR A 663 19.19 -42.74 9.78
N GLU A 664 20.29 -42.71 9.03
CA GLU A 664 21.34 -41.69 9.12
C GLU A 664 20.83 -40.29 8.75
N GLN A 665 19.92 -40.20 7.75
CA GLN A 665 19.24 -38.94 7.41
C GLN A 665 18.30 -38.50 8.53
N ALA A 666 17.58 -39.44 9.17
CA ALA A 666 16.71 -39.15 10.30
C ALA A 666 17.50 -38.61 11.50
N THR A 667 18.63 -39.22 11.86
CA THR A 667 19.49 -38.71 12.95
C THR A 667 20.09 -37.35 12.62
N CYS A 668 20.55 -37.14 11.37
CA CYS A 668 21.09 -35.83 10.96
C CYS A 668 20.01 -34.72 10.97
N ALA A 669 18.79 -35.03 10.52
CA ALA A 669 17.65 -34.10 10.62
C ALA A 669 17.27 -33.83 12.09
N GLN A 670 17.35 -34.83 12.97
CA GLN A 670 17.08 -34.66 14.39
C GLN A 670 18.13 -33.75 15.07
N GLU A 671 19.42 -33.89 14.72
CA GLU A 671 20.49 -32.98 15.18
C GLU A 671 20.29 -31.54 14.67
N GLN A 672 19.97 -31.37 13.38
CA GLN A 672 19.61 -30.06 12.82
C GLN A 672 18.45 -29.41 13.58
N LEU A 673 17.38 -30.16 13.86
CA LEU A 673 16.20 -29.65 14.56
C LEU A 673 16.45 -29.36 16.05
N ARG A 674 17.29 -30.15 16.74
CA ARG A 674 17.72 -29.90 18.13
C ARG A 674 18.53 -28.60 18.27
N SER A 675 19.23 -28.17 17.22
CA SER A 675 19.95 -26.88 17.24
C SER A 675 19.02 -25.65 17.25
N ILE A 676 17.75 -25.84 16.88
CA ILE A 676 16.75 -24.77 16.74
C ILE A 676 15.85 -24.75 17.98
N GLY A 677 16.25 -23.96 18.99
CA GLY A 677 15.45 -23.71 20.18
C GLY A 677 14.30 -22.72 19.93
N HIS A 678 13.06 -23.18 20.06
CA HIS A 678 11.87 -22.31 20.05
C HIS A 678 11.51 -21.82 21.48
N PRO A 679 11.14 -20.54 21.66
CA PRO A 679 10.78 -20.00 22.97
C PRO A 679 9.53 -20.69 23.56
N PRO A 680 9.32 -20.61 24.89
CA PRO A 680 8.11 -21.11 25.52
C PRO A 680 6.87 -20.33 25.04
N SER A 681 5.75 -21.04 24.89
CA SER A 681 4.46 -20.42 24.60
C SER A 681 4.02 -19.49 25.73
N THR A 682 3.25 -18.47 25.38
CA THR A 682 2.50 -17.64 26.35
C THR A 682 1.13 -17.31 25.76
N SER A 683 0.19 -16.86 26.60
CA SER A 683 -1.16 -16.43 26.20
C SER A 683 -1.22 -15.38 25.09
N ASN A 684 -0.11 -14.68 24.82
CA ASN A 684 -0.01 -13.61 23.83
C ASN A 684 0.61 -14.09 22.50
N THR A 685 0.98 -15.37 22.39
CA THR A 685 1.55 -15.95 21.16
C THR A 685 0.47 -16.20 20.11
N HIS A 686 0.74 -15.87 18.84
CA HIS A 686 -0.26 -15.97 17.79
C HIS A 686 -0.50 -17.44 17.41
N PRO A 687 -1.75 -17.93 17.28
CA PRO A 687 -2.04 -19.37 17.08
C PRO A 687 -1.32 -20.04 15.90
N LYS A 688 -1.04 -19.32 14.80
CA LYS A 688 -0.22 -19.85 13.68
C LYS A 688 1.24 -20.16 14.08
N GLN A 689 1.83 -19.38 14.99
CA GLN A 689 3.19 -19.59 15.49
C GLN A 689 3.23 -20.76 16.48
N VAL A 690 2.24 -20.83 17.37
CA VAL A 690 2.03 -21.96 18.30
C VAL A 690 1.93 -23.27 17.51
N LEU A 691 1.11 -23.31 16.45
CA LEU A 691 0.99 -24.48 15.56
C LEU A 691 2.32 -24.85 14.87
N PHE A 692 3.14 -23.88 14.49
CA PHE A 692 4.48 -24.15 13.93
C PHE A 692 5.44 -24.75 14.97
N HIS A 693 5.50 -24.20 16.19
CA HIS A 693 6.33 -24.76 17.26
C HIS A 693 5.90 -26.17 17.66
N ILE A 694 4.58 -26.41 17.69
CA ILE A 694 3.99 -27.74 17.87
C ILE A 694 4.41 -28.68 16.74
N SER A 695 4.38 -28.24 15.48
CA SER A 695 4.84 -29.08 14.36
C SER A 695 6.34 -29.43 14.44
N HIS A 696 7.18 -28.55 15.01
CA HIS A 696 8.61 -28.82 15.26
C HIS A 696 8.78 -29.91 16.34
N ASP A 697 8.14 -29.76 17.50
CA ASP A 697 8.14 -30.80 18.56
C ASP A 697 7.63 -32.14 18.01
N LEU A 698 6.55 -32.14 17.21
CA LEU A 698 5.99 -33.35 16.60
C LEU A 698 6.89 -33.96 15.52
N THR A 699 7.72 -33.19 14.81
CA THR A 699 8.74 -33.80 13.93
C THR A 699 9.88 -34.44 14.71
N LEU A 700 10.26 -33.89 15.87
CA LEU A 700 11.21 -34.56 16.76
C LEU A 700 10.63 -35.89 17.26
N ALA A 701 9.32 -35.94 17.57
CA ALA A 701 8.60 -37.17 17.92
C ALA A 701 8.49 -38.17 16.75
N ALA A 702 8.24 -37.71 15.53
CA ALA A 702 8.15 -38.57 14.34
C ALA A 702 9.52 -39.17 13.96
N LEU A 703 10.60 -38.39 14.09
CA LEU A 703 11.97 -38.87 13.89
C LEU A 703 12.40 -39.86 14.98
N SER A 704 12.09 -39.59 16.27
CA SER A 704 12.38 -40.54 17.35
C SER A 704 11.53 -41.81 17.29
N TYR A 705 10.31 -41.75 16.73
CA TYR A 705 9.50 -42.93 16.41
C TYR A 705 10.17 -43.77 15.31
N GLN A 706 10.73 -43.15 14.27
CA GLN A 706 11.50 -43.84 13.22
C GLN A 706 12.81 -44.46 13.74
N THR A 707 13.47 -43.84 14.74
CA THR A 707 14.66 -44.41 15.42
C THR A 707 14.34 -45.28 16.65
N ALA A 708 13.06 -45.51 16.95
CA ALA A 708 12.56 -46.26 18.10
C ALA A 708 13.02 -45.75 19.50
N THR A 709 13.34 -44.47 19.65
CA THR A 709 13.68 -43.83 20.94
C THR A 709 12.42 -43.33 21.66
N TRP A 710 11.65 -44.27 22.24
CA TRP A 710 10.32 -44.04 22.81
C TRP A 710 10.28 -43.02 23.97
N ASP A 711 11.36 -42.86 24.72
CA ASP A 711 11.45 -41.86 25.77
C ASP A 711 11.44 -40.42 25.19
N GLU A 712 12.12 -40.20 24.06
CA GLU A 712 12.12 -38.94 23.33
C GLU A 712 10.77 -38.69 22.64
N VAL A 713 10.12 -39.73 22.11
CA VAL A 713 8.75 -39.65 21.54
C VAL A 713 7.79 -39.07 22.59
N VAL A 714 7.75 -39.63 23.80
CA VAL A 714 6.87 -39.16 24.88
C VAL A 714 7.20 -37.73 25.30
N LYS A 715 8.47 -37.40 25.51
CA LYS A 715 8.92 -36.04 25.88
C LYS A 715 8.52 -34.99 24.83
N SER A 716 8.67 -35.32 23.55
CA SER A 716 8.33 -34.43 22.43
C SER A 716 6.82 -34.26 22.24
N ILE A 717 6.01 -35.32 22.34
CA ILE A 717 4.54 -35.23 22.31
C ILE A 717 4.03 -34.40 23.50
N LEU A 718 4.57 -34.62 24.70
CA LEU A 718 4.21 -33.84 25.88
C LEU A 718 4.57 -32.35 25.72
N GLY A 719 5.74 -32.04 25.12
CA GLY A 719 6.12 -30.67 24.76
C GLY A 719 5.10 -30.00 23.84
N ALA A 720 4.71 -30.68 22.76
CA ALA A 720 3.72 -30.20 21.81
C ALA A 720 2.35 -29.90 22.47
N VAL A 721 1.86 -30.83 23.31
CA VAL A 721 0.60 -30.66 24.06
C VAL A 721 0.72 -29.47 25.03
N THR A 722 1.81 -29.38 25.79
CA THR A 722 2.05 -28.28 26.73
C THR A 722 2.07 -26.92 26.03
N ARG A 723 2.77 -26.78 24.89
CA ARG A 723 2.81 -25.51 24.14
C ARG A 723 1.45 -25.01 23.67
N SER A 724 0.46 -25.89 23.52
CA SER A 724 -0.93 -25.50 23.21
C SER A 724 -1.73 -25.07 24.45
N TYR A 725 -1.47 -25.70 25.61
CA TYR A 725 -2.05 -25.35 26.91
C TYR A 725 -1.52 -24.01 27.43
N ASP A 726 -0.19 -23.80 27.40
CA ASP A 726 0.49 -22.56 27.82
C ASP A 726 0.12 -21.34 26.94
N ALA A 727 -0.30 -21.60 25.69
CA ALA A 727 -0.85 -20.58 24.81
C ALA A 727 -2.34 -20.24 25.12
N GLY A 728 -2.98 -20.95 26.05
CA GLY A 728 -4.40 -20.79 26.39
C GLY A 728 -5.38 -21.33 25.35
N ASN A 729 -4.93 -22.12 24.37
CA ASN A 729 -5.75 -22.53 23.23
C ASN A 729 -6.26 -23.97 23.37
N PHE A 730 -7.25 -24.17 24.24
CA PHE A 730 -7.76 -25.49 24.62
C PHE A 730 -8.27 -26.34 23.46
N THR A 731 -8.95 -25.76 22.47
CA THR A 731 -9.47 -26.52 21.31
C THR A 731 -8.34 -27.10 20.47
N LEU A 732 -7.25 -26.33 20.27
CA LEU A 732 -6.05 -26.81 19.58
C LEU A 732 -5.38 -27.97 20.35
N MET A 733 -5.29 -27.88 21.68
CA MET A 733 -4.80 -28.97 22.54
C MET A 733 -5.65 -30.25 22.35
N GLN A 734 -6.97 -30.10 22.41
CA GLN A 734 -7.93 -31.20 22.22
C GLN A 734 -7.78 -31.86 20.84
N ASP A 735 -7.70 -31.07 19.77
CA ASP A 735 -7.56 -31.57 18.41
C ASP A 735 -6.21 -32.28 18.19
N ILE A 736 -5.11 -31.75 18.70
CA ILE A 736 -3.77 -32.37 18.63
C ILE A 736 -3.78 -33.74 19.34
N CYS A 737 -4.23 -33.78 20.59
CA CYS A 737 -4.33 -35.02 21.37
C CYS A 737 -5.17 -36.09 20.65
N SER A 738 -6.23 -35.68 19.96
CA SER A 738 -7.13 -36.59 19.23
C SER A 738 -6.73 -36.89 17.78
N ILE A 739 -5.72 -36.21 17.22
CA ILE A 739 -5.06 -36.59 15.95
C ILE A 739 -3.96 -37.64 16.24
N ILE A 740 -3.18 -37.43 17.30
CA ILE A 740 -1.99 -38.25 17.60
C ILE A 740 -2.34 -39.52 18.38
N LEU A 741 -3.23 -39.42 19.38
CA LEU A 741 -3.57 -40.52 20.29
C LEU A 741 -5.08 -40.80 20.30
N PRO A 742 -5.65 -41.30 19.18
CA PRO A 742 -7.07 -41.66 19.12
C PRO A 742 -7.45 -42.81 20.07
N GLU A 743 -6.51 -43.73 20.34
CA GLU A 743 -6.68 -44.90 21.24
C GLU A 743 -6.09 -44.68 22.64
N GLY A 744 -5.54 -43.50 22.95
CA GLY A 744 -4.89 -43.21 24.23
C GLY A 744 -3.40 -43.61 24.32
N CYS A 745 -2.87 -43.67 25.55
CA CYS A 745 -1.43 -43.85 25.81
C CYS A 745 -0.94 -45.30 25.87
N ASP A 746 -1.82 -46.32 25.91
CA ASP A 746 -1.41 -47.70 26.21
C ASP A 746 -0.43 -48.27 25.17
N ASN A 747 -0.60 -47.90 23.89
CA ASN A 747 0.31 -48.25 22.79
C ASN A 747 1.73 -47.65 22.94
N LEU A 748 1.91 -46.59 23.75
CA LEU A 748 3.21 -46.05 24.13
C LEU A 748 3.72 -46.68 25.44
N ARG A 749 2.84 -46.84 26.44
CA ARG A 749 3.16 -47.47 27.73
C ARG A 749 3.72 -48.90 27.56
N HIS A 750 3.21 -49.68 26.60
CA HIS A 750 3.73 -51.01 26.28
C HIS A 750 5.08 -51.03 25.54
N LYS A 751 5.58 -49.88 25.07
CA LYS A 751 6.85 -49.73 24.36
C LYS A 751 7.95 -49.03 25.18
N LEU A 752 7.63 -48.58 26.40
CA LEU A 752 8.57 -47.92 27.29
C LEU A 752 9.35 -48.91 28.16
N ASP A 753 10.65 -48.67 28.32
CA ASP A 753 11.45 -49.35 29.33
C ASP A 753 11.10 -48.85 30.74
N ASN A 754 10.54 -49.74 31.57
CA ASN A 754 10.12 -49.46 32.94
C ASN A 754 11.27 -49.10 33.92
N THR A 755 12.51 -49.00 33.44
CA THR A 755 13.68 -48.57 34.24
C THR A 755 13.76 -47.06 34.40
N ASP A 756 13.26 -46.30 33.44
CA ASP A 756 13.48 -44.85 33.36
C ASP A 756 12.33 -44.08 34.01
N SER A 757 12.46 -43.78 35.30
CA SER A 757 11.43 -43.06 36.07
C SER A 757 10.88 -41.83 35.34
N GLN A 758 11.77 -41.02 34.75
CA GLN A 758 11.42 -39.81 33.99
C GLN A 758 10.54 -40.07 32.76
N SER A 759 10.69 -41.19 32.04
CA SER A 759 9.83 -41.51 30.89
C SER A 759 8.44 -41.93 31.36
N THR A 760 8.34 -42.65 32.48
CA THR A 760 7.06 -43.02 33.11
C THR A 760 6.35 -41.82 33.77
N ASP A 761 7.10 -40.87 34.33
CA ASP A 761 6.56 -39.62 34.89
C ASP A 761 6.02 -38.72 33.76
N ALA A 762 6.74 -38.63 32.63
CA ALA A 762 6.26 -37.95 31.42
C ALA A 762 5.01 -38.61 30.82
N CYS A 763 4.91 -39.94 30.82
CA CYS A 763 3.68 -40.64 30.42
C CYS A 763 2.50 -40.29 31.35
N ARG A 764 2.70 -40.27 32.67
CA ARG A 764 1.65 -39.89 33.64
C ARG A 764 1.19 -38.43 33.45
N SER A 765 2.10 -37.53 33.07
CA SER A 765 1.75 -36.16 32.68
C SER A 765 0.89 -36.13 31.40
N LEU A 766 1.28 -36.85 30.35
CA LEU A 766 0.53 -36.95 29.09
C LEU A 766 -0.85 -37.61 29.27
N GLU A 767 -0.93 -38.67 30.09
CA GLU A 767 -2.18 -39.29 30.54
C GLU A 767 -3.08 -38.27 31.26
N GLY A 768 -2.50 -37.38 32.07
CA GLY A 768 -3.19 -36.24 32.69
C GLY A 768 -3.79 -35.28 31.66
N PHE A 769 -3.05 -34.86 30.63
CA PHE A 769 -3.61 -34.00 29.58
C PHE A 769 -4.71 -34.69 28.74
N LEU A 770 -4.63 -36.01 28.51
CA LEU A 770 -5.71 -36.77 27.88
C LEU A 770 -6.95 -36.87 28.78
N ALA A 771 -6.77 -37.12 30.08
CA ALA A 771 -7.85 -37.13 31.07
C ALA A 771 -8.53 -35.76 31.19
N TYR A 772 -7.75 -34.67 31.14
CA TYR A 772 -8.25 -33.29 31.14
C TYR A 772 -9.10 -33.00 29.91
N ARG A 773 -8.67 -33.44 28.72
CA ARG A 773 -9.48 -33.39 27.50
C ARG A 773 -10.79 -34.16 27.66
N LEU A 774 -10.74 -35.41 28.12
CA LEU A 774 -11.93 -36.27 28.30
C LEU A 774 -12.95 -35.64 29.28
N LEU A 775 -12.47 -35.01 30.36
CA LEU A 775 -13.32 -34.31 31.33
C LEU A 775 -14.12 -33.17 30.68
N TYR A 776 -13.48 -32.37 29.81
CA TYR A 776 -14.14 -31.27 29.09
C TYR A 776 -15.02 -31.78 27.92
N ASP A 777 -14.60 -32.83 27.20
CA ASP A 777 -15.43 -33.50 26.18
C ASP A 777 -16.76 -34.02 26.80
N LEU A 778 -16.71 -34.55 28.02
CA LEU A 778 -17.88 -34.98 28.79
C LEU A 778 -18.74 -33.82 29.32
N TRP A 779 -18.10 -32.72 29.75
CA TRP A 779 -18.78 -31.52 30.25
C TRP A 779 -19.54 -30.77 29.15
N TRP A 780 -18.94 -30.61 27.97
CA TRP A 780 -19.53 -29.89 26.84
C TRP A 780 -20.61 -30.69 26.10
N ASN A 781 -20.66 -32.01 26.30
CA ASN A 781 -21.69 -32.90 25.78
C ASN A 781 -22.56 -33.51 26.91
N PRO A 782 -23.37 -32.69 27.63
CA PRO A 782 -24.22 -33.17 28.71
C PRO A 782 -25.36 -34.05 28.18
N HIS A 783 -25.67 -35.13 28.90
CA HIS A 783 -26.72 -36.08 28.51
C HIS A 783 -28.11 -35.38 28.43
N LYS A 784 -28.87 -35.65 27.35
CA LYS A 784 -30.08 -34.90 26.96
C LYS A 784 -31.15 -34.77 28.06
N ASN A 785 -31.21 -35.71 29.01
CA ASN A 785 -32.17 -35.69 30.11
C ASN A 785 -31.88 -34.61 31.19
N SER A 786 -30.71 -33.96 31.18
CA SER A 786 -30.33 -32.96 32.19
C SER A 786 -31.19 -31.68 32.15
N MET A 787 -31.78 -31.35 30.99
CA MET A 787 -32.49 -30.08 30.78
C MET A 787 -33.79 -29.92 31.60
N VAL A 788 -34.31 -31.01 32.17
CA VAL A 788 -35.54 -30.99 32.98
C VAL A 788 -35.29 -30.48 34.40
N LEU A 789 -34.11 -30.76 34.99
CA LEU A 789 -33.82 -30.39 36.39
C LEU A 789 -33.34 -28.94 36.56
N GLN A 790 -32.64 -28.41 35.56
CA GLN A 790 -31.93 -27.13 35.66
C GLN A 790 -32.86 -25.90 35.71
N LYS A 791 -34.15 -26.09 35.41
CA LYS A 791 -35.17 -25.02 35.39
C LYS A 791 -35.86 -24.78 36.74
N ALA A 792 -35.44 -25.49 37.80
CA ALA A 792 -36.07 -25.46 39.12
C ALA A 792 -35.21 -24.81 40.24
N LEU A 793 -34.07 -24.20 39.90
CA LEU A 793 -33.08 -23.71 40.89
C LEU A 793 -32.69 -22.23 40.72
N LEU A 794 -33.54 -21.42 40.08
CA LEU A 794 -33.30 -19.99 39.85
C LEU A 794 -34.52 -19.15 40.25
N ASP A 795 -34.69 -18.96 41.57
CA ASP A 795 -35.40 -17.81 42.15
C ASP A 795 -34.67 -17.38 43.45
N PRO A 796 -34.36 -16.08 43.65
CA PRO A 796 -33.47 -15.65 44.72
C PRO A 796 -34.19 -15.40 46.06
N VAL A 797 -33.71 -16.06 47.12
CA VAL A 797 -34.19 -15.81 48.50
C VAL A 797 -33.45 -14.61 49.13
N LEU A 798 -34.21 -13.64 49.64
CA LEU A 798 -33.70 -12.55 50.49
C LEU A 798 -34.13 -12.73 51.94
N CYS A 799 -33.35 -12.16 52.86
CA CYS A 799 -33.38 -12.44 54.30
C CYS A 799 -34.58 -11.81 55.05
N PRO A 800 -34.95 -12.34 56.25
CA PRO A 800 -36.20 -12.01 56.92
C PRO A 800 -36.12 -10.82 57.91
N SER A 801 -37.25 -10.12 58.10
CA SER A 801 -37.47 -9.25 59.25
C SER A 801 -38.97 -9.17 59.65
N GLU A 802 -39.25 -9.74 60.82
CA GLU A 802 -40.26 -9.33 61.82
C GLU A 802 -41.72 -8.95 61.44
N GLN A 803 -42.62 -9.89 61.80
CA GLN A 803 -43.79 -9.71 62.68
C GLN A 803 -45.13 -9.08 62.20
N THR A 804 -46.19 -9.70 62.75
CA THR A 804 -47.55 -9.21 63.04
C THR A 804 -48.63 -9.01 61.95
N ALA A 805 -49.67 -9.86 62.09
CA ALA A 805 -51.10 -9.52 62.24
C ALA A 805 -52.10 -9.66 61.06
N LEU A 806 -53.02 -10.61 61.29
CA LEU A 806 -54.47 -10.59 61.02
C LEU A 806 -55.07 -10.57 59.59
N GLU A 807 -55.76 -11.67 59.31
CA GLU A 807 -57.17 -11.75 58.85
C GLU A 807 -57.60 -11.48 57.38
N LYS A 808 -58.11 -12.59 56.79
CA LYS A 808 -59.46 -12.75 56.19
C LYS A 808 -59.78 -12.20 54.78
N THR A 809 -60.26 -13.14 53.95
CA THR A 809 -61.42 -13.02 53.02
C THR A 809 -61.27 -12.13 51.76
N ASN A 810 -61.93 -12.38 50.61
CA ASN A 810 -62.73 -13.53 50.16
C ASN A 810 -62.95 -13.54 48.61
N ILE A 811 -62.97 -14.75 48.02
CA ILE A 811 -63.96 -15.26 47.03
C ILE A 811 -64.11 -14.61 45.60
N SER A 812 -63.92 -15.48 44.60
CA SER A 812 -64.53 -15.59 43.24
C SER A 812 -64.17 -14.66 42.06
N GLY A 813 -64.17 -15.25 40.85
CA GLY A 813 -64.14 -14.58 39.54
C GLY A 813 -64.05 -15.57 38.34
N HIS A 814 -65.15 -15.79 37.61
CA HIS A 814 -65.33 -16.86 36.60
C HIS A 814 -66.25 -16.34 35.44
N PHE A 815 -66.27 -16.89 34.21
CA PHE A 815 -65.58 -18.07 33.64
C PHE A 815 -65.52 -18.02 32.08
N SER A 816 -64.73 -18.94 31.50
CA SER A 816 -64.96 -19.73 30.27
C SER A 816 -64.83 -19.14 28.83
N PRO A 817 -64.61 -19.99 27.78
CA PRO A 817 -64.25 -19.59 26.40
C PRO A 817 -65.14 -20.16 25.25
N GLU A 818 -64.90 -19.73 24.00
CA GLU A 818 -65.34 -20.26 22.66
C GLU A 818 -64.55 -19.43 21.57
N GLU A 819 -64.44 -19.64 20.24
CA GLU A 819 -64.90 -20.52 19.11
C GLU A 819 -63.84 -20.33 17.95
N ILE A 820 -63.72 -20.97 16.75
CA ILE A 820 -64.22 -22.18 16.02
C ILE A 820 -63.21 -22.47 14.83
N SER A 821 -63.56 -23.21 13.76
CA SER A 821 -62.73 -23.54 12.55
C SER A 821 -63.32 -22.98 11.21
N ASP A 822 -62.99 -23.32 9.95
CA ASP A 822 -62.33 -24.46 9.26
C ASP A 822 -61.93 -24.12 7.77
N GLN A 823 -61.42 -25.09 6.98
CA GLN A 823 -61.59 -25.33 5.50
C GLN A 823 -60.36 -25.89 4.70
N THR A 824 -60.64 -26.52 3.54
CA THR A 824 -59.79 -27.52 2.83
C THR A 824 -59.93 -27.52 1.28
N ALA A 825 -59.07 -28.26 0.55
CA ALA A 825 -59.41 -29.25 -0.54
C ALA A 825 -58.56 -29.29 -1.86
N LEU A 826 -58.19 -30.53 -2.30
CA LEU A 826 -58.03 -31.09 -3.69
C LEU A 826 -56.91 -30.52 -4.64
N GLU A 827 -55.91 -31.30 -5.15
CA GLU A 827 -55.85 -32.45 -6.11
C GLU A 827 -55.66 -32.04 -7.61
N MET A 828 -55.06 -32.79 -8.57
CA MET A 828 -54.51 -34.17 -8.68
C MET A 828 -53.50 -34.31 -9.89
N GLY A 829 -52.73 -35.43 -9.99
CA GLY A 829 -51.99 -35.91 -11.20
C GLY A 829 -50.44 -35.96 -11.06
N GLU A 830 -49.65 -37.06 -11.17
CA GLU A 830 -49.61 -38.31 -11.99
C GLU A 830 -48.91 -38.18 -13.37
N ASN A 831 -47.99 -39.08 -13.82
CA ASN A 831 -47.15 -40.11 -13.13
C ASN A 831 -46.01 -40.65 -14.06
N LEU A 832 -45.14 -41.54 -13.55
CA LEU A 832 -44.01 -42.29 -14.21
C LEU A 832 -42.76 -41.45 -14.60
N CYS A 833 -41.47 -41.80 -14.39
CA CYS A 833 -40.64 -43.03 -14.20
C CYS A 833 -39.61 -43.14 -15.35
N ASN A 834 -38.35 -43.61 -15.20
CA ASN A 834 -37.58 -43.99 -14.00
C ASN A 834 -36.06 -44.09 -14.32
N THR A 835 -35.20 -43.60 -13.42
CA THR A 835 -33.85 -44.15 -13.16
C THR A 835 -33.53 -43.90 -11.69
N THR A 836 -33.28 -44.97 -10.93
CA THR A 836 -33.22 -44.93 -9.46
C THR A 836 -31.79 -45.09 -8.93
N GLU A 837 -31.26 -44.07 -8.27
CA GLU A 837 -30.20 -44.25 -7.27
C GLU A 837 -30.82 -44.27 -5.86
N VAL A 838 -30.38 -45.19 -5.02
CA VAL A 838 -31.07 -45.53 -3.77
C VAL A 838 -30.45 -44.78 -2.59
N HIS A 839 -31.07 -43.67 -2.18
CA HIS A 839 -30.94 -43.20 -0.81
C HIS A 839 -31.59 -44.20 0.13
N ARG A 840 -30.77 -45.03 0.80
CA ARG A 840 -31.24 -45.79 1.96
C ARG A 840 -31.22 -44.87 3.19
N CYS A 841 -32.38 -44.36 3.58
CA CYS A 841 -32.59 -43.99 4.97
C CYS A 841 -32.56 -45.28 5.80
N GLU A 842 -31.57 -45.46 6.66
CA GLU A 842 -31.61 -46.51 7.67
C GLU A 842 -32.42 -46.03 8.87
N THR A 843 -33.51 -46.74 9.13
CA THR A 843 -34.45 -46.44 10.21
C THR A 843 -33.90 -46.98 11.52
N GLU A 844 -33.28 -46.12 12.34
CA GLU A 844 -32.95 -46.45 13.73
C GLU A 844 -34.21 -46.47 14.62
N ASN A 845 -35.06 -47.47 14.37
CA ASN A 845 -36.09 -47.92 15.29
C ASN A 845 -35.57 -49.13 16.06
N ASP A 846 -34.68 -48.91 17.03
CA ASP A 846 -34.39 -49.90 18.09
C ASP A 846 -34.05 -49.20 19.41
N SER A 847 -35.10 -48.80 20.12
CA SER A 847 -35.00 -48.15 21.43
C SER A 847 -34.93 -49.18 22.57
N SER A 848 -33.81 -49.27 23.28
CA SER A 848 -33.71 -49.49 24.76
C SER A 848 -32.38 -50.07 25.26
N THR A 849 -31.49 -50.55 24.39
CA THR A 849 -30.24 -51.22 24.79
C THR A 849 -29.02 -50.29 24.83
N SER A 850 -28.86 -49.40 23.84
CA SER A 850 -27.69 -48.53 23.67
C SER A 850 -27.43 -47.56 24.84
N SER A 851 -28.46 -47.22 25.63
CA SER A 851 -28.33 -46.32 26.78
C SER A 851 -27.56 -46.92 27.96
N VAL A 852 -27.37 -48.25 28.02
CA VAL A 852 -26.58 -48.88 29.08
C VAL A 852 -25.09 -48.83 28.74
N ASP A 853 -24.73 -49.16 27.49
CA ASP A 853 -23.34 -49.13 27.05
C ASP A 853 -22.76 -47.71 27.01
N ASP A 854 -23.54 -46.70 26.57
CA ASP A 854 -23.11 -45.27 26.62
C ASP A 854 -22.93 -44.78 28.07
N MET A 855 -23.72 -45.28 29.03
CA MET A 855 -23.49 -45.00 30.45
C MET A 855 -22.21 -45.67 30.97
N VAL A 856 -21.97 -46.94 30.64
CA VAL A 856 -20.76 -47.68 31.06
C VAL A 856 -19.49 -47.07 30.44
N ASP A 857 -19.52 -46.72 29.16
CA ASP A 857 -18.43 -46.04 28.46
C ASP A 857 -18.12 -44.67 29.08
N ARG A 858 -19.14 -43.81 29.30
CA ARG A 858 -18.94 -42.53 30.00
C ARG A 858 -18.45 -42.71 31.43
N GLN A 859 -18.85 -43.76 32.14
CA GLN A 859 -18.40 -44.04 33.51
C GLN A 859 -16.97 -44.60 33.55
N SER A 860 -16.55 -45.38 32.56
CA SER A 860 -15.13 -45.78 32.41
C SER A 860 -14.23 -44.60 32.06
N LYS A 861 -14.68 -43.68 31.19
CA LYS A 861 -13.99 -42.41 30.86
C LYS A 861 -13.85 -41.52 32.10
N LEU A 862 -14.90 -41.40 32.93
CA LEU A 862 -14.83 -40.69 34.22
C LEU A 862 -13.88 -41.34 35.23
N ASN A 863 -13.80 -42.67 35.28
CA ASN A 863 -12.81 -43.36 36.10
C ASN A 863 -11.37 -43.09 35.60
N GLY A 864 -11.17 -42.95 34.28
CA GLY A 864 -9.90 -42.49 33.69
C GLY A 864 -9.46 -41.10 34.17
N CYS A 865 -10.41 -40.23 34.53
CA CYS A 865 -10.11 -38.91 35.10
C CYS A 865 -9.48 -38.96 36.51
N GLN A 866 -9.39 -40.12 37.16
CA GLN A 866 -8.71 -40.27 38.46
C GLN A 866 -7.24 -39.80 38.44
N VAL A 867 -6.57 -39.92 37.28
CA VAL A 867 -5.17 -39.49 37.08
C VAL A 867 -4.97 -37.99 37.39
N LEU A 868 -6.02 -37.17 37.27
CA LEU A 868 -5.97 -35.73 37.53
C LEU A 868 -5.83 -35.37 39.03
N LEU A 869 -6.28 -36.23 39.94
CA LEU A 869 -6.46 -35.89 41.37
C LEU A 869 -5.23 -36.22 42.24
N SER A 870 -4.04 -35.78 41.80
CA SER A 870 -2.78 -35.99 42.54
C SER A 870 -2.55 -34.94 43.63
N GLU A 871 -2.47 -35.36 44.90
CA GLU A 871 -2.19 -34.48 46.04
C GLU A 871 -0.78 -33.87 45.99
N GLU A 872 0.22 -34.61 45.49
CA GLU A 872 1.59 -34.11 45.34
C GLU A 872 1.68 -32.98 44.31
N ILE A 873 0.96 -33.12 43.19
CA ILE A 873 0.93 -32.10 42.13
C ILE A 873 0.09 -30.90 42.57
N ALA A 874 -1.04 -31.10 43.26
CA ALA A 874 -1.84 -30.02 43.82
C ALA A 874 -1.03 -29.17 44.83
N ALA A 875 -0.22 -29.82 45.68
CA ALA A 875 0.68 -29.14 46.61
C ALA A 875 1.80 -28.37 45.89
N LEU A 876 2.43 -28.97 44.87
CA LEU A 876 3.45 -28.31 44.04
C LEU A 876 2.89 -27.06 43.37
N GLN A 877 1.77 -27.21 42.64
CA GLN A 877 1.08 -26.09 41.98
C GLN A 877 0.68 -25.00 42.98
N ASN A 878 0.25 -25.36 44.20
CA ASN A 878 -0.02 -24.32 45.20
C ASN A 878 1.23 -23.52 45.56
N THR A 879 2.38 -24.15 45.78
CA THR A 879 3.61 -23.40 46.07
C THR A 879 4.08 -22.54 44.90
N GLN A 880 3.77 -22.92 43.66
CA GLN A 880 4.00 -22.09 42.47
C GLN A 880 3.05 -20.88 42.44
N ARG A 881 1.75 -21.07 42.74
CA ARG A 881 0.78 -19.97 42.87
C ARG A 881 1.15 -19.01 44.00
N ASP A 882 1.56 -19.53 45.18
CA ASP A 882 2.04 -18.74 46.32
C ASP A 882 3.24 -17.84 45.91
N ILE A 883 4.19 -18.39 45.15
CA ILE A 883 5.35 -17.64 44.62
C ILE A 883 4.90 -16.57 43.63
N ALA A 884 3.98 -16.90 42.70
CA ALA A 884 3.47 -15.97 41.69
C ALA A 884 2.69 -14.80 42.31
N GLU A 885 1.86 -15.03 43.34
CA GLU A 885 1.17 -13.95 44.04
C GLU A 885 2.16 -13.01 44.75
N VAL A 886 3.16 -13.55 45.46
CA VAL A 886 4.21 -12.73 46.10
C VAL A 886 5.05 -11.97 45.07
N GLN A 887 5.33 -12.55 43.89
CA GLN A 887 6.00 -11.87 42.79
C GLN A 887 5.15 -10.76 42.16
N GLN A 888 3.84 -10.97 41.99
CA GLN A 888 2.93 -9.93 41.48
C GLN A 888 2.84 -8.75 42.45
N ILE A 889 2.63 -9.01 43.75
CA ILE A 889 2.58 -7.97 44.79
C ILE A 889 3.89 -7.18 44.81
N LEU A 890 5.03 -7.85 44.68
CA LEU A 890 6.34 -7.19 44.59
C LEU A 890 6.49 -6.35 43.30
N ALA A 891 6.01 -6.85 42.16
CA ALA A 891 6.02 -6.11 40.89
C ALA A 891 5.12 -4.86 40.95
N ASP A 892 3.93 -4.98 41.53
CA ASP A 892 3.00 -3.87 41.72
C ASP A 892 3.60 -2.80 42.66
N MET A 893 4.25 -3.20 43.75
CA MET A 893 5.01 -2.30 44.63
C MET A 893 6.16 -1.60 43.90
N ILE A 894 6.91 -2.31 43.05
CA ILE A 894 7.99 -1.73 42.24
C ILE A 894 7.42 -0.73 41.22
N HIS A 895 6.30 -1.06 40.56
CA HIS A 895 5.65 -0.20 39.59
C HIS A 895 5.09 1.07 40.23
N GLN A 896 4.44 0.96 41.40
CA GLN A 896 4.01 2.11 42.20
C GLN A 896 5.19 2.98 42.64
N HIS A 897 6.32 2.38 43.07
CA HIS A 897 7.52 3.13 43.43
C HIS A 897 8.16 3.84 42.22
N GLN A 898 8.17 3.21 41.04
CA GLN A 898 8.62 3.83 39.80
C GLN A 898 7.69 4.97 39.35
N GLN A 899 6.37 4.80 39.44
CA GLN A 899 5.39 5.86 39.14
C GLN A 899 5.53 7.05 40.11
N GLN A 900 5.72 6.80 41.41
CA GLN A 900 6.01 7.84 42.40
C GLN A 900 7.34 8.56 42.11
N ARG A 901 8.39 7.82 41.72
CA ARG A 901 9.68 8.41 41.34
C ARG A 901 9.55 9.28 40.10
N ASN A 902 8.83 8.83 39.07
CA ASN A 902 8.64 9.56 37.83
C ASN A 902 7.82 10.85 38.07
N SER A 903 6.73 10.78 38.83
CA SER A 903 5.93 11.97 39.14
C SER A 903 6.67 12.98 40.03
N LEU A 904 7.58 12.52 40.89
CA LEU A 904 8.52 13.41 41.61
C LEU A 904 9.52 14.09 40.65
N GLN A 905 10.00 13.41 39.61
CA GLN A 905 10.88 14.01 38.60
C GLN A 905 10.14 15.00 37.69
N GLU A 906 8.91 14.72 37.28
CA GLU A 906 8.07 15.66 36.52
C GLU A 906 7.78 16.94 37.33
N ASN A 907 7.41 16.80 38.61
CA ASN A 907 7.23 17.93 39.53
C ASN A 907 8.52 18.74 39.80
N THR A 908 9.69 18.19 39.52
CA THR A 908 10.98 18.91 39.66
C THR A 908 11.29 19.77 38.43
N ASN A 909 10.87 19.35 37.23
CA ASN A 909 11.16 20.06 35.98
C ASN A 909 10.09 21.10 35.58
N GLY A 910 8.88 21.04 36.14
CA GLY A 910 7.74 21.85 35.69
C GLY A 910 7.58 23.25 36.29
N ASN A 911 8.52 23.76 37.09
CA ASN A 911 8.22 24.85 38.04
C ASN A 911 9.16 26.08 37.97
N ILE A 912 9.33 26.68 36.80
CA ILE A 912 9.89 28.04 36.63
C ILE A 912 9.11 28.82 35.55
N GLN A 913 7.90 29.32 35.86
CA GLN A 913 7.56 30.73 35.60
C GLN A 913 6.30 31.22 36.34
N GLU A 914 6.56 32.18 37.21
CA GLU A 914 5.71 33.13 37.94
C GLU A 914 4.17 33.12 37.77
N SER A 915 3.52 32.91 38.92
CA SER A 915 2.15 33.34 39.19
C SER A 915 1.99 34.86 39.22
N ASN A 916 0.83 35.38 38.82
CA ASN A 916 0.24 36.56 39.44
C ASN A 916 -1.29 36.46 39.51
N LEU A 917 -1.81 36.58 40.75
CA LEU A 917 -2.83 37.53 41.22
C LEU A 917 -4.06 37.81 40.31
N GLN A 918 -5.31 37.87 40.81
CA GLN A 918 -5.76 38.00 42.20
C GLN A 918 -7.25 37.64 42.37
N GLN A 919 -7.64 37.16 43.57
CA GLN A 919 -8.88 37.44 44.35
C GLN A 919 -10.28 37.47 43.66
N SER A 920 -11.38 37.02 44.29
CA SER A 920 -11.62 36.39 45.60
C SER A 920 -13.08 35.86 45.68
N SER A 921 -13.38 35.02 46.69
CA SER A 921 -14.66 34.90 47.45
C SER A 921 -16.02 35.02 46.72
N GLU A 922 -17.02 34.17 46.97
CA GLU A 922 -17.58 33.86 48.30
C GLU A 922 -18.15 32.43 48.42
N THR A 923 -18.54 32.07 49.64
CA THR A 923 -19.11 30.76 50.04
C THR A 923 -20.63 30.81 50.19
N GLU A 924 -21.36 29.72 49.86
CA GLU A 924 -22.22 28.97 50.82
C GLU A 924 -23.09 27.86 50.19
N SER A 925 -23.67 27.02 51.06
CA SER A 925 -24.83 26.11 50.89
C SER A 925 -24.61 24.66 50.39
N ASP A 926 -25.57 23.80 50.75
CA ASP A 926 -25.46 22.34 50.92
C ASP A 926 -26.43 21.55 50.00
N LYS A 927 -25.96 20.43 49.39
CA LYS A 927 -26.68 19.14 49.16
C LYS A 927 -27.91 19.08 48.21
N PRO A 928 -28.44 17.88 47.83
CA PRO A 928 -27.78 16.55 47.66
C PRO A 928 -28.25 15.67 46.44
N CYS A 929 -27.38 14.72 46.04
CA CYS A 929 -27.66 13.32 45.63
C CYS A 929 -28.43 12.90 44.33
N SER A 930 -28.27 11.60 44.04
CA SER A 930 -28.92 10.68 43.05
C SER A 930 -28.56 10.83 41.56
N ASP A 931 -28.41 9.77 40.76
CA ASP A 931 -28.06 8.34 41.00
C ASP A 931 -27.46 7.79 39.68
N GLY A 932 -26.42 6.94 39.65
CA GLY A 932 -26.47 5.47 39.80
C GLY A 932 -25.88 4.81 38.53
N SER A 933 -25.41 3.56 38.48
CA SER A 933 -25.22 2.55 39.52
C SER A 933 -24.18 1.49 39.06
N GLN A 934 -23.39 0.93 39.99
CA GLN A 934 -22.66 -0.35 39.83
C GLN A 934 -22.42 -0.93 41.24
N LEU A 935 -22.61 -2.25 41.41
CA LEU A 935 -22.59 -2.89 42.73
C LEU A 935 -21.16 -3.19 43.22
N SER A 936 -20.92 -2.98 44.51
CA SER A 936 -19.65 -3.28 45.17
C SER A 936 -19.63 -4.68 45.81
N CYS A 937 -18.57 -5.45 45.54
CA CYS A 937 -18.13 -6.49 46.46
C CYS A 937 -17.35 -5.84 47.59
N LYS A 938 -17.46 -6.38 48.82
CA LYS A 938 -16.64 -5.95 49.96
C LYS A 938 -15.35 -6.77 49.97
N ASP A 939 -14.23 -6.16 49.60
CA ASP A 939 -12.92 -6.72 49.91
C ASP A 939 -12.55 -6.42 51.37
N GLU A 940 -11.96 -7.41 52.05
CA GLU A 940 -11.52 -7.28 53.44
C GLU A 940 -10.24 -6.44 53.54
N VAL A 941 -10.17 -5.56 54.54
CA VAL A 941 -9.01 -4.69 54.77
C VAL A 941 -7.83 -5.52 55.30
N LYS A 942 -6.95 -5.96 54.39
CA LYS A 942 -5.65 -6.54 54.74
C LYS A 942 -4.66 -5.45 55.14
N GLU A 943 -3.84 -5.73 56.15
CA GLU A 943 -2.77 -4.84 56.62
C GLU A 943 -1.71 -4.62 55.52
N PRO A 944 -1.03 -3.45 55.50
CA PRO A 944 0.01 -3.16 54.50
C PRO A 944 1.24 -4.05 54.70
N ILE A 945 1.37 -5.09 53.87
CA ILE A 945 2.45 -6.07 53.93
C ILE A 945 3.79 -5.39 53.62
N THR A 946 4.81 -5.61 54.45
CA THR A 946 6.12 -4.98 54.29
C THR A 946 7.07 -5.82 53.44
N LEU A 947 7.98 -5.14 52.70
CA LEU A 947 8.97 -5.77 51.82
C LEU A 947 9.80 -6.89 52.51
N PRO A 948 10.27 -6.74 53.78
CA PRO A 948 10.99 -7.82 54.46
C PRO A 948 10.14 -9.07 54.69
N GLU A 949 8.83 -8.92 54.95
CA GLU A 949 7.95 -10.07 55.15
C GLU A 949 7.60 -10.75 53.82
N LEU A 950 7.39 -10.00 52.73
CA LEU A 950 7.21 -10.55 51.38
C LEU A 950 8.45 -11.34 50.92
N THR A 951 9.66 -10.80 51.12
CA THR A 951 10.90 -11.52 50.77
C THR A 951 11.13 -12.77 51.62
N LYS A 952 10.75 -12.75 52.90
CA LYS A 952 10.74 -13.91 53.80
C LYS A 952 9.71 -14.97 53.39
N GLN A 953 8.53 -14.56 52.94
CA GLN A 953 7.52 -15.46 52.36
C GLN A 953 8.01 -16.08 51.04
N LEU A 954 8.58 -15.28 50.14
CA LEU A 954 9.18 -15.75 48.88
C LEU A 954 10.30 -16.77 49.11
N LEU A 955 11.20 -16.52 50.07
CA LEU A 955 12.27 -17.45 50.44
C LEU A 955 11.69 -18.76 51.00
N LYS A 956 10.71 -18.70 51.90
CA LYS A 956 10.05 -19.89 52.46
C LYS A 956 9.30 -20.71 51.40
N ALA A 957 8.66 -20.06 50.44
CA ALA A 957 7.97 -20.73 49.34
C ALA A 957 8.96 -21.34 48.34
N LYS A 958 10.07 -20.65 48.02
CA LYS A 958 11.16 -21.21 47.20
C LYS A 958 11.89 -22.37 47.89
N GLN A 959 12.01 -22.36 49.22
CA GLN A 959 12.54 -23.50 49.97
C GLN A 959 11.62 -24.72 49.83
N LYS A 960 10.31 -24.57 50.04
CA LYS A 960 9.34 -25.65 49.76
C LYS A 960 9.41 -26.16 48.33
N LEU A 961 9.55 -25.26 47.34
CA LEU A 961 9.69 -25.64 45.93
C LEU A 961 10.98 -26.47 45.68
N ALA A 962 12.03 -26.27 46.47
CA ALA A 962 13.24 -27.09 46.40
C ALA A 962 13.04 -28.50 47.02
N GLU A 963 12.18 -28.63 48.04
CA GLU A 963 11.94 -29.88 48.78
C GLU A 963 11.18 -30.96 47.98
N PHE A 964 10.47 -30.60 46.89
CA PHE A 964 9.83 -31.58 45.99
C PHE A 964 10.85 -32.35 45.10
N PRO A 965 10.51 -33.54 44.57
CA PRO A 965 11.31 -34.23 43.56
C PRO A 965 11.45 -33.43 42.25
N ASP A 966 12.64 -33.43 41.64
CA ASP A 966 12.88 -32.65 40.41
C ASP A 966 12.12 -33.20 39.19
N ASN A 967 11.87 -34.51 39.09
CA ASN A 967 11.04 -35.09 38.02
C ASN A 967 9.65 -34.43 37.95
N LEU A 968 9.02 -34.13 39.09
CA LEU A 968 7.71 -33.47 39.17
C LEU A 968 7.76 -31.96 38.86
N LYS A 969 8.95 -31.35 38.83
CA LYS A 969 9.16 -29.95 38.44
C LYS A 969 9.47 -29.81 36.94
N VAL A 970 10.01 -30.86 36.32
CA VAL A 970 10.40 -30.90 34.91
C VAL A 970 9.19 -31.12 33.99
N PHE A 971 8.22 -31.94 34.40
CA PHE A 971 7.04 -32.24 33.59
C PHE A 971 5.81 -31.42 34.04
N PRO A 972 5.16 -30.68 33.13
CA PRO A 972 3.98 -29.88 33.42
C PRO A 972 2.74 -30.77 33.64
N PHE A 973 1.68 -30.20 34.22
CA PHE A 973 0.42 -30.91 34.47
C PHE A 973 -0.76 -29.91 34.46
N PRO A 974 -1.98 -30.30 34.02
CA PRO A 974 -3.18 -29.46 34.10
C PRO A 974 -3.45 -28.90 35.51
N ASP A 975 -4.07 -27.72 35.64
CA ASP A 975 -4.37 -27.17 36.96
C ASP A 975 -5.40 -28.05 37.70
N VAL A 976 -4.96 -28.66 38.81
CA VAL A 976 -5.77 -29.62 39.57
C VAL A 976 -6.98 -28.93 40.24
N LEU A 977 -6.90 -27.63 40.54
CA LEU A 977 -8.04 -26.87 41.09
C LEU A 977 -9.12 -26.65 40.03
N GLU A 978 -8.74 -26.36 38.78
CA GLU A 978 -9.69 -26.22 37.67
C GLU A 978 -10.34 -27.59 37.36
N CYS A 979 -9.56 -28.68 37.35
CA CYS A 979 -10.09 -30.05 37.24
C CYS A 979 -11.11 -30.38 38.35
N CYS A 980 -10.80 -30.05 39.61
CA CYS A 980 -11.71 -30.25 40.74
C CYS A 980 -13.01 -29.43 40.58
N LEU A 981 -12.93 -28.17 40.15
CA LEU A 981 -14.12 -27.33 39.94
C LEU A 981 -15.05 -27.92 38.87
N VAL A 982 -14.51 -28.41 37.75
CA VAL A 982 -15.30 -29.08 36.70
C VAL A 982 -15.95 -30.37 37.21
N LEU A 983 -15.21 -31.20 37.96
CA LEU A 983 -15.71 -32.44 38.58
C LEU A 983 -16.81 -32.21 39.64
N LEU A 984 -16.87 -31.04 40.26
CA LEU A 984 -17.99 -30.64 41.12
C LEU A 984 -19.18 -30.13 40.30
N HIS A 985 -18.95 -29.36 39.23
CA HIS A 985 -20.00 -28.81 38.38
C HIS A 985 -20.72 -29.86 37.51
N THR A 986 -20.09 -30.98 37.17
CA THR A 986 -20.75 -32.11 36.49
C THR A 986 -21.72 -32.90 37.38
N GLY A 987 -21.74 -32.65 38.69
CA GLY A 987 -22.82 -33.03 39.60
C GLY A 987 -23.06 -34.54 39.70
N SER A 988 -24.33 -34.95 39.57
CA SER A 988 -24.80 -36.34 39.80
C SER A 988 -24.35 -37.37 38.75
N GLN A 989 -23.40 -37.02 37.89
CA GLN A 989 -22.79 -37.94 36.91
C GLN A 989 -21.39 -38.41 37.33
N CYS A 990 -20.73 -37.76 38.30
CA CYS A 990 -19.41 -38.17 38.80
C CYS A 990 -19.49 -39.36 39.78
N PRO A 991 -18.51 -40.29 39.76
CA PRO A 991 -18.32 -41.27 40.84
C PRO A 991 -18.14 -40.58 42.20
N PRO A 992 -18.78 -41.09 43.29
CA PRO A 992 -18.77 -40.41 44.59
C PRO A 992 -17.38 -40.31 45.21
N GLU A 993 -16.50 -41.28 44.94
CA GLU A 993 -15.12 -41.30 45.43
C GLU A 993 -14.28 -40.16 44.84
N LEU A 994 -14.40 -39.92 43.52
CA LEU A 994 -13.72 -38.80 42.84
C LEU A 994 -14.28 -37.45 43.29
N HIS A 995 -15.61 -37.36 43.46
CA HIS A 995 -16.26 -36.13 43.95
C HIS A 995 -15.78 -35.77 45.37
N GLN A 996 -15.61 -36.77 46.25
CA GLN A 996 -15.10 -36.54 47.61
C GLN A 996 -13.59 -36.21 47.62
N GLN A 997 -12.78 -36.87 46.79
CA GLN A 997 -11.35 -36.52 46.61
C GLN A 997 -11.17 -35.08 46.12
N ALA A 998 -11.98 -34.63 45.15
CA ALA A 998 -11.97 -33.24 44.67
C ALA A 998 -12.33 -32.23 45.78
N LEU A 999 -13.35 -32.53 46.60
CA LEU A 999 -13.72 -31.69 47.75
C LEU A 999 -12.59 -31.58 48.78
N ASP A 1000 -11.92 -32.68 49.11
CA ASP A 1000 -10.87 -32.68 50.13
C ASP A 1000 -9.56 -32.04 49.62
N LEU A 1001 -9.22 -32.16 48.33
CA LEU A 1001 -8.13 -31.38 47.72
C LEU A 1001 -8.43 -29.88 47.72
N LEU A 1002 -9.65 -29.47 47.36
CA LEU A 1002 -10.10 -28.07 47.42
C LEU A 1002 -10.07 -27.51 48.85
N ARG A 1003 -10.38 -28.32 49.87
CA ARG A 1003 -10.25 -27.92 51.29
C ARG A 1003 -8.80 -27.80 51.76
N LYS A 1004 -7.88 -28.62 51.24
CA LYS A 1004 -6.45 -28.58 51.59
C LYS A 1004 -5.70 -27.42 50.92
N HIS A 1005 -6.05 -27.07 49.68
CA HIS A 1005 -5.25 -26.15 48.84
C HIS A 1005 -6.02 -24.93 48.30
N GLY A 1006 -7.34 -24.84 48.46
CA GLY A 1006 -8.12 -23.69 47.99
C GLY A 1006 -8.09 -22.51 48.95
N SER A 1007 -7.30 -21.46 48.64
CA SER A 1007 -7.44 -20.16 49.31
C SER A 1007 -8.69 -19.43 48.81
N ALA A 1008 -9.40 -18.70 49.67
CA ALA A 1008 -10.68 -18.05 49.31
C ALA A 1008 -10.54 -17.05 48.13
N GLY A 1009 -9.41 -16.34 48.05
CA GLY A 1009 -9.11 -15.42 46.94
C GLY A 1009 -8.80 -16.15 45.63
N ILE A 1010 -8.04 -17.24 45.68
CA ILE A 1010 -7.75 -18.08 44.51
C ILE A 1010 -9.04 -18.74 44.00
N TYR A 1011 -9.88 -19.26 44.89
CA TYR A 1011 -11.20 -19.82 44.56
C TYR A 1011 -12.09 -18.79 43.85
N ALA A 1012 -12.16 -17.56 44.36
CA ALA A 1012 -12.91 -16.47 43.73
C ALA A 1012 -12.33 -16.04 42.36
N LYS A 1013 -11.02 -16.17 42.15
CA LYS A 1013 -10.34 -15.82 40.88
C LYS A 1013 -10.49 -16.92 39.83
N ALA A 1014 -10.40 -18.18 40.23
CA ALA A 1014 -10.63 -19.35 39.36
C ALA A 1014 -12.10 -19.47 38.96
N SER A 1015 -13.04 -19.36 39.92
CA SER A 1015 -14.48 -19.37 39.61
C SER A 1015 -14.92 -18.18 38.74
N ARG A 1016 -14.29 -17.00 38.86
CA ARG A 1016 -14.50 -15.90 37.90
C ARG A 1016 -14.04 -16.28 36.49
N ARG A 1017 -12.82 -16.81 36.31
CA ARG A 1017 -12.32 -17.30 35.00
C ARG A 1017 -13.19 -18.41 34.41
N PHE A 1018 -13.83 -19.22 35.24
CA PHE A 1018 -14.72 -20.31 34.84
C PHE A 1018 -16.13 -19.83 34.43
N LEU A 1019 -16.50 -18.58 34.74
CA LEU A 1019 -17.82 -17.99 34.49
C LEU A 1019 -17.80 -16.84 33.46
N THR A 1020 -16.64 -16.56 32.85
CA THR A 1020 -16.43 -15.49 31.84
C THR A 1020 -15.94 -16.05 30.51
#